data_AF-A0A165YEU1-F1
#
_entry.id   AF-A0A165YEU1-F1
#
_cell.length_a   1.000
_cell.length_b   1.000
_cell.length_c   1.000
_cell.angle_alpha   90.00
_cell.angle_beta   90.00
_cell.angle_gamma   90.00
#
_symmetry.space_group_name_H-M   'P 1'
#
loop_
_entity.id
_entity.type
_entity.pdbx_description
1 polymer ?
#
loop_
_entity_poly.entity_id
_entity_poly.type
_entity_poly.pdbx_seq_one_letter_code
_entity_poly.pdbx_strand_id
1 'polypeptide(L)'
;LVGVIPGPKEPRKQNLHHFLCPLVDDLLRLWSPGIVLSRTATATEVLVRAVLLPFVADAPALRKAVGLKSFSSKVAPCSLCGITKDQLNNFDIHTWPRRTAEYHRHHGRRWRDADEKEREKIADETGIRWSELLRLPYWDPTKFAVIDAMHNLFLAALCRHLAIVWGMQWKPSNSRQSPESDADSDGDSDYAEPTKKGKRKVHSPDQQATILASLASDVERKSKSIARNYRLDYLRAFAAYNGIEVTATATKEAIAQALVNWRNSFPADEVQVPDPRPYDTDTFELDDAPSSTASHILNNAELMWIWDLAMRVHIPSWIDRGPKRFGKSGQGHIKADQWRTIATILLPLVLIPQWSPGGQRHDASRAAILANFLDLVAAVTMISAKSVTARRIERMRQHLRDYCEGLRLLFPNYAIPPSLHQSFHLPELLYLFGPVTSFWGFPFERFNGVMHNFNHNGRRGMLEQSLFWSFCRASYLRHVMERLAALSKLLPFCRVFDRTFHYDNVALARAFFSADTEAGGSDEAPNLKSTEAGGTPTTLDGNGLRELAKRLNAGLVGGERYTVEGGTGRDHVVLSPQIMLRRHFTRDTIKYAGVTNSRRDYHVLAHVGLAPEATAGRIIDVFDHTHPGDDGSLITETFVIFAPYVPLSAIEAPLDPFHQYKDIGAKSFHTHSERLVVVKPEDVVGHFA
;
A
#
# COMPACT_ATOMS: atom_id res chain seq x y z
N LEU A 1 3.40 -24.06 8.73
CA LEU A 1 3.84 -24.37 7.36
C LEU A 1 3.23 -25.71 6.95
N VAL A 2 2.42 -25.77 5.88
CA VAL A 2 1.78 -27.01 5.40
C VAL A 2 2.47 -27.63 4.19
N GLY A 3 3.36 -26.87 3.53
CA GLY A 3 4.20 -27.33 2.44
C GLY A 3 4.92 -26.16 1.76
N VAL A 4 5.86 -26.45 0.88
CA VAL A 4 6.65 -25.46 0.13
C VAL A 4 6.62 -25.82 -1.36
N ILE A 5 6.33 -24.82 -2.21
CA ILE A 5 6.42 -24.94 -3.65
C ILE A 5 7.62 -24.11 -4.10
N PRO A 6 8.78 -24.71 -4.42
CA PRO A 6 9.95 -23.94 -4.83
C PRO A 6 9.76 -23.35 -6.22
N GLY A 7 9.94 -22.03 -6.34
CA GLY A 7 10.12 -21.35 -7.63
C GLY A 7 11.49 -21.67 -8.26
N PRO A 8 11.73 -21.34 -9.55
CA PRO A 8 10.81 -20.76 -10.53
C PRO A 8 9.99 -21.82 -11.31
N LYS A 9 10.14 -23.11 -10.98
CA LYS A 9 9.46 -24.24 -11.66
C LYS A 9 8.21 -24.68 -10.89
N GLU A 10 7.36 -23.73 -10.53
CA GLU A 10 6.09 -24.02 -9.89
C GLU A 10 5.21 -24.97 -10.73
N PRO A 11 4.35 -25.79 -10.09
CA PRO A 11 3.42 -26.67 -10.80
C PRO A 11 2.54 -25.89 -11.78
N ARG A 12 2.68 -26.21 -13.06
CA ARG A 12 1.87 -25.57 -14.11
C ARG A 12 0.41 -25.98 -14.00
N LYS A 13 -0.50 -25.01 -14.19
CA LYS A 13 -1.95 -25.24 -14.36
C LYS A 13 -2.52 -26.10 -13.21
N GLN A 14 -3.05 -27.28 -13.55
CA GLN A 14 -3.76 -28.18 -12.64
C GLN A 14 -2.82 -28.95 -11.71
N ASN A 15 -1.51 -28.94 -11.95
CA ASN A 15 -0.58 -29.72 -11.13
C ASN A 15 -0.51 -29.20 -9.68
N LEU A 16 -0.92 -27.95 -9.44
CA LEU A 16 -1.14 -27.41 -8.09
C LEU A 16 -2.18 -28.22 -7.30
N HIS A 17 -3.13 -28.86 -7.97
CA HIS A 17 -4.16 -29.68 -7.32
C HIS A 17 -3.56 -30.92 -6.64
N HIS A 18 -2.51 -31.52 -7.19
CA HIS A 18 -1.82 -32.64 -6.54
C HIS A 18 -1.18 -32.21 -5.22
N PHE A 19 -0.79 -30.94 -5.10
CA PHE A 19 -0.26 -30.38 -3.87
C PHE A 19 -1.37 -30.01 -2.87
N LEU A 20 -2.50 -29.49 -3.35
CA LEU A 20 -3.63 -29.10 -2.49
C LEU A 20 -4.47 -30.30 -2.02
N CYS A 21 -4.51 -31.41 -2.76
CA CYS A 21 -5.38 -32.55 -2.46
C CYS A 21 -5.17 -33.13 -1.04
N PRO A 22 -3.93 -33.44 -0.59
CA PRO A 22 -3.72 -33.94 0.78
C PRO A 22 -4.16 -32.95 1.86
N LEU A 23 -3.90 -31.66 1.64
CA LEU A 23 -4.34 -30.60 2.55
C LEU A 23 -5.86 -30.53 2.65
N VAL A 24 -6.56 -30.65 1.51
CA VAL A 24 -8.03 -30.66 1.47
C VAL A 24 -8.59 -31.91 2.14
N ASP A 25 -7.97 -33.08 1.98
CA ASP A 25 -8.37 -34.31 2.66
C ASP A 25 -8.32 -34.16 4.19
N ASP A 26 -7.25 -33.56 4.71
CA ASP A 26 -7.11 -33.27 6.14
C ASP A 26 -8.13 -32.23 6.62
N LEU A 27 -8.36 -31.16 5.85
CA LEU A 27 -9.37 -30.14 6.16
C LEU A 27 -10.79 -30.69 6.19
N LEU A 28 -11.13 -31.65 5.32
CA LEU A 28 -12.44 -32.31 5.34
C LEU A 28 -12.65 -33.10 6.64
N ARG A 29 -11.64 -33.84 7.09
CA ARG A 29 -11.66 -34.58 8.36
C ARG A 29 -11.76 -33.63 9.55
N LEU A 30 -11.00 -32.53 9.52
CA LEU A 30 -11.00 -31.50 10.55
C LEU A 30 -12.32 -30.72 10.61
N TRP A 31 -13.04 -30.57 9.50
CA TRP A 31 -14.31 -29.86 9.48
C TRP A 31 -15.44 -30.67 10.13
N SER A 32 -15.63 -31.91 9.71
CA SER A 32 -16.68 -32.79 10.23
C SER A 32 -16.29 -34.26 10.08
N PRO A 33 -16.22 -35.03 11.19
CA PRO A 33 -16.62 -34.68 12.55
C PRO A 33 -15.62 -33.81 13.34
N GLY A 34 -14.38 -33.67 12.85
CA GLY A 34 -13.22 -33.19 13.61
C GLY A 34 -12.28 -34.35 14.01
N ILE A 35 -11.13 -34.03 14.60
CA ILE A 35 -10.14 -35.01 15.07
C ILE A 35 -10.03 -34.92 16.59
N VAL A 36 -10.09 -36.04 17.29
CA VAL A 36 -9.88 -36.09 18.75
C VAL A 36 -8.41 -36.37 19.02
N LEU A 37 -7.73 -35.42 19.67
CA LEU A 37 -6.37 -35.60 20.18
C LEU A 37 -6.46 -36.28 21.55
N SER A 38 -5.73 -37.39 21.74
CA SER A 38 -5.72 -38.10 23.02
C SER A 38 -5.22 -37.22 24.18
N ARG A 39 -4.30 -36.30 23.91
CA ARG A 39 -3.72 -35.37 24.89
C ARG A 39 -3.13 -34.12 24.23
N THR A 40 -3.26 -32.98 24.90
CA THR A 40 -2.51 -31.73 24.69
C THR A 40 -1.69 -31.40 25.94
N ALA A 41 -0.94 -30.29 25.94
CA ALA A 41 -0.17 -29.87 27.12
C ALA A 41 -1.05 -29.60 28.35
N THR A 42 -2.33 -29.28 28.17
CA THR A 42 -3.24 -28.83 29.22
C THR A 42 -4.49 -29.69 29.38
N ALA A 43 -4.80 -30.58 28.44
CA ALA A 43 -6.04 -31.35 28.44
C ALA A 43 -5.89 -32.75 27.81
N THR A 44 -6.86 -33.62 28.04
CA THR A 44 -7.00 -34.94 27.40
C THR A 44 -8.26 -34.99 26.56
N GLU A 45 -8.28 -35.85 25.54
CA GLU A 45 -9.44 -36.06 24.64
C GLU A 45 -9.98 -34.75 24.01
N VAL A 46 -9.07 -33.95 23.45
CA VAL A 46 -9.43 -32.64 22.88
C VAL A 46 -9.95 -32.81 21.46
N LEU A 47 -11.22 -32.46 21.23
CA LEU A 47 -11.78 -32.35 19.88
C LEU A 47 -11.24 -31.10 19.19
N VAL A 48 -10.55 -31.29 18.07
CA VAL A 48 -10.03 -30.23 17.22
C VAL A 48 -10.82 -30.19 15.92
N ARG A 49 -11.28 -28.99 15.58
CA ARG A 49 -11.85 -28.66 14.27
C ARG A 49 -11.07 -27.54 13.63
N ALA A 50 -10.97 -27.56 12.30
CA ALA A 50 -10.30 -26.52 11.54
C ALA A 50 -11.10 -26.16 10.31
N VAL A 51 -10.94 -24.91 9.88
CA VAL A 51 -11.54 -24.34 8.68
C VAL A 51 -10.48 -23.51 7.96
N LEU A 52 -10.49 -23.55 6.62
CA LEU A 52 -9.61 -22.73 5.80
C LEU A 52 -10.33 -21.44 5.41
N LEU A 53 -9.86 -20.31 5.95
CA LEU A 53 -10.31 -18.94 5.67
C LEU A 53 -9.13 -17.98 5.84
N PRO A 54 -9.29 -16.70 5.45
CA PRO A 54 -9.26 -16.36 4.03
C PRO A 54 -8.02 -16.94 3.32
N PHE A 55 -8.15 -17.27 2.03
CA PHE A 55 -7.02 -17.58 1.17
C PHE A 55 -6.41 -16.28 0.61
N VAL A 56 -5.22 -15.94 1.09
CA VAL A 56 -4.45 -14.76 0.69
C VAL A 56 -3.35 -15.18 -0.28
N ALA A 57 -3.33 -14.56 -1.46
CA ALA A 57 -2.25 -14.70 -2.43
C ALA A 57 -2.26 -13.52 -3.40
N ASP A 58 -1.19 -13.38 -4.20
CA ASP A 58 -1.21 -12.49 -5.36
C ASP A 58 -2.28 -12.94 -6.38
N ALA A 59 -2.63 -12.06 -7.33
CA ALA A 59 -3.69 -12.36 -8.28
C ALA A 59 -3.42 -13.61 -9.15
N PRO A 60 -2.20 -13.85 -9.67
CA PRO A 60 -1.89 -15.08 -10.40
C PRO A 60 -2.08 -16.37 -9.58
N ALA A 61 -1.47 -16.46 -8.39
CA ALA A 61 -1.53 -17.65 -7.54
C ALA A 61 -2.93 -17.88 -6.98
N LEU A 62 -3.63 -16.80 -6.57
CA LEU A 62 -5.02 -16.87 -6.14
C LEU A 62 -5.89 -17.52 -7.21
N ARG A 63 -5.78 -17.05 -8.46
CA ARG A 63 -6.63 -17.53 -9.56
C ARG A 63 -6.30 -18.95 -9.97
N LYS A 64 -5.02 -19.35 -9.91
CA LYS A 64 -4.62 -20.76 -10.08
C LYS A 64 -5.24 -21.65 -8.99
N ALA A 65 -5.13 -21.24 -7.73
CA ALA A 65 -5.60 -22.02 -6.58
C ALA A 65 -7.14 -22.18 -6.56
N VAL A 66 -7.89 -21.14 -6.92
CA VAL A 66 -9.37 -21.14 -6.86
C VAL A 66 -10.04 -21.57 -8.17
N GLY A 67 -9.26 -21.93 -9.20
CA GLY A 67 -9.80 -22.43 -10.46
C GLY A 67 -10.41 -21.33 -11.33
N LEU A 68 -9.75 -20.18 -11.46
CA LEU A 68 -10.18 -19.07 -12.32
C LEU A 68 -9.18 -18.82 -13.46
N LYS A 69 -9.67 -18.42 -14.63
CA LYS A 69 -8.83 -17.92 -15.74
C LYS A 69 -8.07 -16.66 -15.32
N SER A 70 -7.01 -16.30 -16.06
CA SER A 70 -6.21 -15.08 -15.81
C SER A 70 -7.06 -13.80 -15.79
N PHE A 71 -6.58 -12.77 -15.08
CA PHE A 71 -7.17 -11.43 -15.05
C PHE A 71 -7.26 -10.77 -16.44
N SER A 72 -6.48 -11.25 -17.42
CA SER A 72 -6.54 -10.79 -18.81
C SER A 72 -7.73 -11.36 -19.60
N SER A 73 -8.48 -12.31 -19.00
CA SER A 73 -9.66 -12.95 -19.59
C SER A 73 -10.72 -11.93 -20.00
N LYS A 74 -11.35 -12.15 -21.16
CA LYS A 74 -12.47 -11.32 -21.63
C LYS A 74 -13.75 -11.56 -20.82
N VAL A 75 -13.97 -12.80 -20.37
CA VAL A 75 -15.21 -13.25 -19.70
C VAL A 75 -15.16 -13.21 -18.17
N ALA A 76 -13.95 -13.14 -17.60
CA ALA A 76 -13.77 -13.19 -16.16
C ALA A 76 -12.56 -12.37 -15.68
N PRO A 77 -12.47 -11.07 -15.97
CA PRO A 77 -11.40 -10.21 -15.44
C PRO A 77 -11.42 -10.13 -13.90
N CYS A 78 -12.59 -10.08 -13.26
CA CYS A 78 -12.71 -10.06 -11.80
C CYS A 78 -12.73 -11.48 -11.20
N SER A 79 -12.21 -11.66 -9.99
CA SER A 79 -12.29 -12.92 -9.24
C SER A 79 -13.60 -13.11 -8.47
N LEU A 80 -14.24 -12.03 -8.03
CA LEU A 80 -15.39 -12.06 -7.12
C LEU A 80 -16.75 -11.88 -7.81
N CYS A 81 -16.79 -11.12 -8.90
CA CYS A 81 -18.02 -10.87 -9.66
C CYS A 81 -17.89 -11.32 -11.13
N GLY A 82 -19.02 -11.36 -11.82
CA GLY A 82 -19.16 -11.88 -13.19
C GLY A 82 -19.00 -10.84 -14.29
N ILE A 83 -18.44 -9.64 -14.01
CA ILE A 83 -18.28 -8.63 -15.06
C ILE A 83 -17.35 -9.15 -16.18
N THR A 84 -17.58 -8.67 -17.40
CA THR A 84 -16.68 -8.90 -18.54
C THR A 84 -15.66 -7.77 -18.68
N LYS A 85 -14.67 -7.96 -19.55
CA LYS A 85 -13.58 -6.99 -19.75
C LYS A 85 -14.05 -5.65 -20.32
N ASP A 86 -15.08 -5.67 -21.17
CA ASP A 86 -15.75 -4.50 -21.72
C ASP A 86 -16.57 -3.73 -20.66
N GLN A 87 -16.97 -4.40 -19.58
CA GLN A 87 -17.70 -3.80 -18.46
C GLN A 87 -16.79 -3.21 -17.37
N LEU A 88 -15.46 -3.21 -17.55
CA LEU A 88 -14.54 -2.67 -16.53
C LEU A 88 -14.73 -1.17 -16.25
N ASN A 89 -15.34 -0.43 -17.19
CA ASN A 89 -15.68 0.98 -17.03
C ASN A 89 -17.03 1.22 -16.33
N ASN A 90 -17.74 0.16 -15.93
CA ASN A 90 -18.96 0.25 -15.14
C ASN A 90 -18.60 0.32 -13.66
N PHE A 91 -18.74 1.50 -13.05
CA PHE A 91 -18.48 1.73 -11.63
C PHE A 91 -19.73 1.64 -10.74
N ASP A 92 -20.89 1.31 -11.32
CA ASP A 92 -22.10 1.08 -10.54
C ASP A 92 -22.15 -0.36 -10.02
N ILE A 93 -21.63 -0.53 -8.80
CA ILE A 93 -21.51 -1.81 -8.10
C ILE A 93 -22.82 -2.61 -8.02
N HIS A 94 -23.98 -1.94 -8.02
CA HIS A 94 -25.27 -2.58 -7.86
C HIS A 94 -25.73 -3.30 -9.14
N THR A 95 -25.17 -2.94 -10.28
CA THR A 95 -25.46 -3.57 -11.58
C THR A 95 -24.57 -4.78 -11.87
N TRP A 96 -23.56 -5.03 -11.04
CA TRP A 96 -22.58 -6.06 -11.32
C TRP A 96 -23.15 -7.47 -11.07
N PRO A 97 -23.03 -8.38 -12.05
CA PRO A 97 -23.45 -9.77 -11.85
C PRO A 97 -22.63 -10.40 -10.73
N ARG A 98 -23.32 -10.97 -9.73
CA ARG A 98 -22.67 -11.66 -8.59
C ARG A 98 -22.41 -13.11 -8.96
N ARG A 99 -21.21 -13.61 -8.66
CA ARG A 99 -20.96 -15.06 -8.68
C ARG A 99 -21.45 -15.66 -7.38
N THR A 100 -21.84 -16.93 -7.42
CA THR A 100 -22.21 -17.70 -6.24
C THR A 100 -21.29 -18.92 -6.08
N ALA A 101 -21.19 -19.45 -4.86
CA ALA A 101 -20.48 -20.69 -4.60
C ALA A 101 -21.07 -21.86 -5.41
N GLU A 102 -22.41 -21.91 -5.57
CA GLU A 102 -23.11 -22.91 -6.37
C GLU A 102 -22.70 -22.84 -7.84
N TYR A 103 -22.65 -21.64 -8.41
CA TYR A 103 -22.20 -21.41 -9.78
C TYR A 103 -20.76 -21.92 -9.98
N HIS A 104 -19.85 -21.57 -9.07
CA HIS A 104 -18.47 -22.06 -9.10
C HIS A 104 -18.37 -23.58 -9.01
N ARG A 105 -19.11 -24.21 -8.08
CA ARG A 105 -19.10 -25.67 -7.94
C ARG A 105 -19.71 -26.38 -9.15
N HIS A 106 -20.80 -25.85 -9.70
CA HIS A 106 -21.45 -26.41 -10.88
C HIS A 106 -20.50 -26.42 -12.08
N HIS A 107 -19.93 -25.26 -12.43
CA HIS A 107 -19.03 -25.14 -13.58
C HIS A 107 -17.67 -25.80 -13.34
N GLY A 108 -17.15 -25.76 -12.10
CA GLY A 108 -15.93 -26.47 -11.72
C GLY A 108 -16.07 -27.99 -11.88
N ARG A 109 -17.20 -28.59 -11.46
CA ARG A 109 -17.48 -30.03 -11.65
C ARG A 109 -17.65 -30.38 -13.12
N ARG A 110 -18.45 -29.60 -13.87
CA ARG A 110 -18.60 -29.79 -15.32
C ARG A 110 -17.25 -29.78 -16.02
N TRP A 111 -16.37 -28.85 -15.66
CA TRP A 111 -15.03 -28.77 -16.20
C TRP A 111 -14.18 -29.99 -15.81
N ARG A 112 -14.21 -30.42 -14.54
CA ARG A 112 -13.47 -31.60 -14.06
C ARG A 112 -13.85 -32.86 -14.84
N ASP A 113 -15.15 -33.07 -15.03
CA ASP A 113 -15.73 -34.28 -15.59
C ASP A 113 -15.74 -34.29 -17.13
N ALA A 114 -15.48 -33.14 -17.76
CA ALA A 114 -15.38 -32.97 -19.21
C ALA A 114 -14.04 -33.45 -19.80
N ASP A 115 -14.03 -33.73 -21.10
CA ASP A 115 -12.81 -33.95 -21.88
C ASP A 115 -12.02 -32.66 -22.11
N GLU A 116 -10.81 -32.75 -22.68
CA GLU A 116 -9.91 -31.60 -22.82
C GLU A 116 -10.48 -30.48 -23.71
N LYS A 117 -11.24 -30.80 -24.77
CA LYS A 117 -11.81 -29.78 -25.67
C LYS A 117 -12.97 -29.07 -24.98
N GLU A 118 -13.85 -29.82 -24.34
CA GLU A 118 -14.99 -29.26 -23.62
C GLU A 118 -14.54 -28.48 -22.38
N ARG A 119 -13.44 -28.88 -21.73
CA ARG A 119 -12.79 -28.10 -20.66
C ARG A 119 -12.38 -26.70 -21.12
N GLU A 120 -11.73 -26.59 -22.27
CA GLU A 120 -11.32 -25.29 -22.80
C GLU A 120 -12.54 -24.41 -23.11
N LYS A 121 -13.57 -25.00 -23.73
CA LYS A 121 -14.85 -24.33 -24.01
C LYS A 121 -15.53 -23.82 -22.74
N ILE A 122 -15.70 -24.68 -21.71
CA ILE A 122 -16.30 -24.29 -20.43
C ILE A 122 -15.50 -23.14 -19.79
N ALA A 123 -14.17 -23.23 -19.80
CA ALA A 123 -13.32 -22.18 -19.25
C ALA A 123 -13.45 -20.87 -20.05
N ASP A 124 -13.57 -20.94 -21.38
CA ASP A 124 -13.74 -19.77 -22.25
C ASP A 124 -15.10 -19.12 -22.11
N GLU A 125 -16.15 -19.88 -21.83
CA GLU A 125 -17.50 -19.38 -21.59
C GLU A 125 -17.67 -18.79 -20.18
N THR A 126 -17.14 -19.48 -19.17
CA THR A 126 -17.46 -19.18 -17.75
C THR A 126 -16.32 -18.52 -16.99
N GLY A 127 -15.09 -18.66 -17.48
CA GLY A 127 -13.87 -18.28 -16.76
C GLY A 127 -13.44 -19.24 -15.65
N ILE A 128 -14.15 -20.37 -15.45
CA ILE A 128 -13.98 -21.27 -14.31
C ILE A 128 -13.34 -22.60 -14.73
N ARG A 129 -12.51 -23.14 -13.83
CA ARG A 129 -11.87 -24.45 -13.88
C ARG A 129 -12.10 -25.18 -12.56
N TRP A 130 -11.76 -26.46 -12.50
CA TRP A 130 -11.75 -27.20 -11.23
C TRP A 130 -10.71 -26.61 -10.26
N SER A 131 -11.01 -26.70 -8.97
CA SER A 131 -10.10 -26.45 -7.86
C SER A 131 -10.41 -27.46 -6.75
N GLU A 132 -9.37 -28.00 -6.12
CA GLU A 132 -9.53 -28.92 -4.98
C GLU A 132 -10.27 -28.26 -3.81
N LEU A 133 -10.18 -26.94 -3.66
CA LEU A 133 -10.89 -26.21 -2.60
C LEU A 133 -12.41 -26.32 -2.74
N LEU A 134 -12.94 -26.60 -3.93
CA LEU A 134 -14.38 -26.78 -4.16
C LEU A 134 -14.94 -28.05 -3.51
N ARG A 135 -14.08 -28.97 -3.04
CA ARG A 135 -14.48 -30.15 -2.26
C ARG A 135 -14.89 -29.79 -0.84
N LEU A 136 -14.39 -28.67 -0.30
CA LEU A 136 -14.71 -28.21 1.04
C LEU A 136 -16.18 -27.69 1.09
N PRO A 137 -17.06 -28.28 1.91
CA PRO A 137 -18.49 -27.92 1.91
C PRO A 137 -18.76 -26.46 2.28
N TYR A 138 -17.93 -25.90 3.17
CA TYR A 138 -18.04 -24.52 3.63
C TYR A 138 -17.39 -23.51 2.68
N TRP A 139 -16.53 -23.94 1.74
CA TRP A 139 -15.70 -23.03 0.95
C TRP A 139 -16.52 -22.23 -0.07
N ASP A 140 -16.50 -20.90 0.07
CA ASP A 140 -17.08 -19.96 -0.88
C ASP A 140 -15.94 -19.15 -1.56
N PRO A 141 -15.59 -19.44 -2.82
CA PRO A 141 -14.51 -18.74 -3.52
C PRO A 141 -14.83 -17.26 -3.76
N THR A 142 -16.09 -16.85 -3.67
CA THR A 142 -16.52 -15.45 -3.87
C THR A 142 -16.36 -14.59 -2.61
N LYS A 143 -16.10 -15.23 -1.46
CA LYS A 143 -15.89 -14.56 -0.17
C LYS A 143 -14.50 -14.81 0.40
N PHE A 144 -13.98 -16.01 0.23
CA PHE A 144 -12.78 -16.47 0.92
C PHE A 144 -11.51 -16.37 0.08
N ALA A 145 -11.61 -16.08 -1.22
CA ALA A 145 -10.47 -15.75 -2.06
C ALA A 145 -10.24 -14.23 -2.03
N VAL A 146 -9.48 -13.75 -1.05
CA VAL A 146 -9.42 -12.31 -0.76
C VAL A 146 -8.53 -11.55 -1.75
N ILE A 147 -8.91 -10.31 -2.03
CA ILE A 147 -8.11 -9.38 -2.82
C ILE A 147 -7.07 -8.77 -1.89
N ASP A 148 -5.80 -9.12 -2.12
CA ASP A 148 -4.71 -8.52 -1.35
C ASP A 148 -4.52 -7.05 -1.73
N ALA A 149 -4.66 -6.15 -0.75
CA ALA A 149 -4.48 -4.72 -0.94
C ALA A 149 -3.04 -4.35 -1.32
N MET A 150 -2.03 -5.07 -0.83
CA MET A 150 -0.65 -4.78 -1.22
C MET A 150 -0.46 -4.97 -2.72
N HIS A 151 -0.91 -6.10 -3.25
CA HIS A 151 -0.78 -6.37 -4.66
C HIS A 151 -1.75 -5.56 -5.54
N ASN A 152 -3.03 -5.56 -5.17
CA ASN A 152 -4.10 -4.98 -5.97
C ASN A 152 -4.12 -3.45 -5.93
N LEU A 153 -3.86 -2.86 -4.77
CA LEU A 153 -4.01 -1.42 -4.56
C LEU A 153 -2.67 -0.69 -4.69
N PHE A 154 -1.65 -1.09 -3.93
CA PHE A 154 -0.38 -0.34 -3.90
C PHE A 154 0.46 -0.57 -5.16
N LEU A 155 0.65 -1.83 -5.55
CA LEU A 155 1.50 -2.17 -6.69
C LEU A 155 0.76 -2.20 -8.04
N ALA A 156 -0.56 -2.35 -8.05
CA ALA A 156 -1.34 -2.24 -9.28
C ALA A 156 -2.02 -0.86 -9.43
N ALA A 157 -3.08 -0.53 -8.68
CA ALA A 157 -3.84 0.71 -8.92
C ALA A 157 -2.99 1.99 -8.76
N LEU A 158 -2.32 2.14 -7.61
CA LEU A 158 -1.55 3.32 -7.25
C LEU A 158 -0.30 3.49 -8.11
N CYS A 159 0.53 2.45 -8.19
CA CYS A 159 1.72 2.42 -9.06
C CYS A 159 1.36 2.71 -10.51
N ARG A 160 0.29 2.11 -11.06
CA ARG A 160 -0.12 2.34 -12.45
C ARG A 160 -0.63 3.77 -12.67
N HIS A 161 -1.35 4.36 -11.73
CA HIS A 161 -1.73 5.77 -11.84
C HIS A 161 -0.49 6.66 -11.90
N LEU A 162 0.44 6.50 -10.97
CA LEU A 162 1.68 7.30 -10.92
C LEU A 162 2.59 7.06 -12.13
N ALA A 163 2.77 5.81 -12.56
CA ALA A 163 3.65 5.48 -13.67
C ALA A 163 3.05 5.86 -15.03
N ILE A 164 1.76 5.60 -15.25
CA ILE A 164 1.11 5.78 -16.55
C ILE A 164 0.41 7.13 -16.62
N VAL A 165 -0.56 7.40 -15.73
CA VAL A 165 -1.40 8.62 -15.79
C VAL A 165 -0.59 9.86 -15.45
N TRP A 166 0.38 9.77 -14.56
CA TRP A 166 1.25 10.92 -14.25
C TRP A 166 2.53 10.93 -15.07
N GLY A 167 2.91 9.80 -15.67
CA GLY A 167 4.14 9.71 -16.44
C GLY A 167 5.41 9.80 -15.60
N MET A 168 5.42 9.28 -14.35
CA MET A 168 6.59 9.28 -13.46
C MET A 168 7.70 8.30 -13.89
N GLN A 169 8.13 8.40 -15.15
CA GLN A 169 9.22 7.65 -15.77
C GLN A 169 10.21 8.65 -16.37
N TRP A 170 11.36 8.83 -15.71
CA TRP A 170 12.40 9.76 -16.14
C TRP A 170 12.93 9.41 -17.54
N LYS A 171 13.03 10.41 -18.42
CA LYS A 171 13.60 10.25 -19.77
C LYS A 171 15.01 10.86 -19.81
N PRO A 172 16.10 10.10 -20.01
CA PRO A 172 17.45 10.67 -20.09
C PRO A 172 17.58 11.68 -21.24
N SER A 173 18.29 12.79 -21.04
CA SER A 173 18.44 13.87 -22.03
C SER A 173 19.39 13.55 -23.18
N ASN A 174 20.17 12.46 -23.11
CA ASN A 174 21.10 12.01 -24.15
C ASN A 174 21.18 10.49 -24.14
N SER A 175 20.51 9.79 -25.04
CA SER A 175 20.77 8.36 -25.28
C SER A 175 21.36 8.14 -26.67
N ARG A 176 22.67 8.43 -26.80
CA ARG A 176 23.53 7.54 -27.58
C ARG A 176 23.62 6.24 -26.78
N GLN A 177 23.28 5.14 -27.43
CA GLN A 177 23.30 3.80 -26.86
C GLN A 177 24.66 3.49 -26.22
N SER A 178 24.63 2.89 -25.04
CA SER A 178 25.80 2.21 -24.48
C SER A 178 25.33 0.97 -23.71
N PRO A 179 26.18 -0.07 -23.65
CA PRO A 179 25.75 -1.46 -23.67
C PRO A 179 25.36 -1.99 -22.30
N GLU A 180 24.56 -3.04 -22.35
CA GLU A 180 24.04 -3.84 -21.25
C GLU A 180 25.18 -4.35 -20.35
N SER A 181 24.99 -4.22 -19.03
CA SER A 181 25.72 -5.00 -18.05
C SER A 181 24.75 -6.00 -17.44
N ASP A 182 24.95 -7.27 -17.77
CA ASP A 182 24.33 -8.42 -17.14
C ASP A 182 24.65 -8.42 -15.64
N ALA A 183 23.62 -8.26 -14.83
CA ALA A 183 23.66 -8.58 -13.40
C ALA A 183 22.37 -9.31 -13.08
N ASP A 184 22.52 -10.61 -12.81
CA ASP A 184 21.48 -11.51 -12.36
C ASP A 184 20.71 -10.91 -11.17
N SER A 185 19.44 -10.59 -11.40
CA SER A 185 18.50 -10.19 -10.36
C SER A 185 17.41 -11.26 -10.24
N ASP A 186 17.66 -12.26 -9.40
CA ASP A 186 16.62 -13.09 -8.82
C ASP A 186 15.77 -12.22 -7.87
N GLY A 187 14.53 -11.99 -8.27
CA GLY A 187 13.57 -11.17 -7.54
C GLY A 187 12.27 -11.06 -8.31
N ASP A 188 11.44 -12.11 -8.19
CA ASP A 188 10.06 -12.19 -8.67
C ASP A 188 9.26 -10.95 -8.20
N SER A 189 9.14 -9.95 -9.06
CA SER A 189 8.04 -9.00 -9.00
C SER A 189 7.10 -9.33 -10.16
N ASP A 190 6.12 -10.19 -9.90
CA ASP A 190 5.14 -10.66 -10.89
C ASP A 190 4.03 -9.62 -11.17
N TYR A 191 4.32 -8.33 -10.92
CA TYR A 191 3.74 -7.30 -11.76
C TYR A 191 4.33 -7.55 -13.11
N ALA A 192 3.47 -7.77 -14.09
CA ALA A 192 3.85 -7.43 -15.44
C ALA A 192 4.39 -5.99 -15.39
N GLU A 193 5.73 -5.84 -15.32
CA GLU A 193 6.42 -4.93 -16.21
C GLU A 193 5.61 -4.99 -17.50
N PRO A 194 5.16 -3.85 -18.03
CA PRO A 194 4.44 -3.87 -19.29
C PRO A 194 5.29 -4.72 -20.20
N THR A 195 4.79 -5.93 -20.51
CA THR A 195 5.54 -7.04 -21.15
C THR A 195 6.61 -6.41 -21.99
N LYS A 196 7.91 -6.70 -21.81
CA LYS A 196 9.00 -6.21 -22.68
C LYS A 196 8.55 -6.31 -24.14
N LYS A 197 7.81 -5.30 -24.60
CA LYS A 197 7.29 -5.16 -25.94
C LYS A 197 8.58 -4.75 -26.60
N GLY A 198 9.12 -5.62 -27.44
CA GLY A 198 10.37 -5.37 -28.15
C GLY A 198 10.43 -3.89 -28.49
N LYS A 199 11.49 -3.21 -28.00
CA LYS A 199 11.61 -1.74 -27.98
C LYS A 199 10.94 -1.18 -29.23
N ARG A 200 9.87 -0.38 -29.06
CA ARG A 200 9.14 0.22 -30.19
C ARG A 200 10.17 0.92 -31.07
N LYS A 201 10.12 0.67 -32.38
CA LYS A 201 11.01 1.31 -33.35
C LYS A 201 10.83 2.83 -33.25
N VAL A 202 11.92 3.53 -32.97
CA VAL A 202 12.01 5.00 -32.97
C VAL A 202 12.01 5.49 -34.41
N HIS A 203 11.22 6.51 -34.70
CA HIS A 203 11.15 7.14 -36.03
C HIS A 203 11.69 8.57 -35.97
N SER A 204 12.65 8.90 -36.84
CA SER A 204 13.15 10.27 -37.02
C SER A 204 12.11 11.17 -37.71
N PRO A 205 12.22 12.51 -37.64
CA PRO A 205 11.28 13.42 -38.30
C PRO A 205 11.04 13.08 -39.78
N ASP A 206 12.09 12.76 -40.54
CA ASP A 206 11.98 12.36 -41.96
C ASP A 206 11.21 11.04 -42.14
N GLN A 207 11.43 10.08 -41.24
CA GLN A 207 10.70 8.80 -41.26
C GLN A 207 9.24 9.00 -40.88
N GLN A 208 8.94 9.89 -39.92
CA GLN A 208 7.57 10.25 -39.56
C GLN A 208 6.84 10.87 -40.75
N ALA A 209 7.48 11.84 -41.44
CA ALA A 209 6.94 12.48 -42.63
C ALA A 209 6.63 11.46 -43.74
N THR A 210 7.56 10.54 -43.98
CA THR A 210 7.40 9.46 -44.98
C THR A 210 6.21 8.55 -44.64
N ILE A 211 6.06 8.18 -43.37
CA ILE A 211 4.97 7.32 -42.89
C ILE A 211 3.62 8.04 -43.03
N LEU A 212 3.55 9.32 -42.66
CA LEU A 212 2.32 10.12 -42.72
C LEU A 212 1.88 10.36 -44.17
N ALA A 213 2.81 10.68 -45.07
CA ALA A 213 2.53 10.83 -46.49
C ALA A 213 2.07 9.51 -47.13
N SER A 214 2.70 8.39 -46.76
CA SER A 214 2.28 7.06 -47.22
C SER A 214 0.88 6.70 -46.71
N LEU A 215 0.58 6.99 -45.44
CA LEU A 215 -0.73 6.76 -44.84
C LEU A 215 -1.82 7.58 -45.54
N ALA A 216 -1.55 8.86 -45.84
CA ALA A 216 -2.48 9.72 -46.59
C ALA A 216 -2.81 9.11 -47.96
N SER A 217 -1.80 8.68 -48.72
CA SER A 217 -2.00 8.04 -50.02
C SER A 217 -2.79 6.72 -49.93
N ASP A 218 -2.53 5.90 -48.91
CA ASP A 218 -3.25 4.64 -48.68
C ASP A 218 -4.72 4.89 -48.29
N VAL A 219 -5.01 5.97 -47.55
CA VAL A 219 -6.38 6.41 -47.22
C VAL A 219 -7.11 6.91 -48.46
N GLU A 220 -6.47 7.73 -49.30
CA GLU A 220 -7.02 8.19 -50.58
C GLU A 220 -7.38 7.02 -51.50
N ARG A 221 -6.51 6.01 -51.57
CA ARG A 221 -6.69 4.79 -52.37
C ARG A 221 -7.63 3.77 -51.72
N LYS A 222 -8.14 4.05 -50.51
CA LYS A 222 -9.07 3.18 -49.77
C LYS A 222 -8.49 1.79 -49.54
N SER A 223 -7.19 1.74 -49.22
CA SER A 223 -6.43 0.50 -49.12
C SER A 223 -6.91 -0.38 -47.96
N LYS A 224 -7.10 -1.68 -48.22
CA LYS A 224 -7.46 -2.67 -47.18
C LYS A 224 -6.29 -3.01 -46.26
N SER A 225 -5.06 -2.58 -46.57
CA SER A 225 -3.87 -2.91 -45.79
C SER A 225 -3.50 -1.89 -44.71
N ILE A 226 -4.28 -0.81 -44.55
CA ILE A 226 -3.98 0.27 -43.60
C ILE A 226 -3.75 -0.26 -42.17
N ALA A 227 -4.64 -1.13 -41.66
CA ALA A 227 -4.51 -1.70 -40.31
C ALA A 227 -3.23 -2.53 -40.12
N ARG A 228 -2.75 -3.16 -41.19
CA ARG A 228 -1.55 -4.02 -41.17
C ARG A 228 -0.27 -3.20 -41.29
N ASN A 229 -0.26 -2.20 -42.16
CA ASN A 229 0.95 -1.48 -42.56
C ASN A 229 1.33 -0.38 -41.55
N TYR A 230 0.35 0.19 -40.85
CA TYR A 230 0.59 1.33 -39.99
C TYR A 230 0.45 1.00 -38.50
N ARG A 231 1.20 1.76 -37.72
CA ARG A 231 1.20 1.71 -36.26
C ARG A 231 -0.05 2.39 -35.70
N LEU A 232 -0.53 1.93 -34.55
CA LEU A 232 -1.82 2.36 -33.97
C LEU A 232 -1.82 3.86 -33.62
N ASP A 233 -0.70 4.37 -33.13
CA ASP A 233 -0.50 5.78 -32.77
C ASP A 233 -0.60 6.70 -33.98
N TYR A 234 0.02 6.36 -35.12
CA TYR A 234 -0.14 7.10 -36.38
C TYR A 234 -1.60 7.08 -36.87
N LEU A 235 -2.26 5.92 -36.82
CA LEU A 235 -3.66 5.81 -37.26
C LEU A 235 -4.60 6.69 -36.42
N ARG A 236 -4.36 6.77 -35.10
CA ARG A 236 -5.14 7.61 -34.19
C ARG A 236 -4.87 9.09 -34.41
N ALA A 237 -3.61 9.48 -34.49
CA ALA A 237 -3.22 10.86 -34.77
C ALA A 237 -3.83 11.33 -36.10
N PHE A 238 -3.73 10.51 -37.14
CA PHE A 238 -4.27 10.82 -38.46
C PHE A 238 -5.80 10.93 -38.47
N ALA A 239 -6.49 9.99 -37.82
CA ALA A 239 -7.95 10.03 -37.69
C ALA A 239 -8.43 11.27 -36.91
N ALA A 240 -7.77 11.58 -35.79
CA ALA A 240 -8.09 12.76 -34.99
C ALA A 240 -7.87 14.08 -35.76
N TYR A 241 -6.77 14.19 -36.52
CA TYR A 241 -6.46 15.37 -37.32
C TYR A 241 -7.51 15.65 -38.41
N ASN A 242 -8.14 14.59 -38.93
CA ASN A 242 -9.20 14.68 -39.94
C ASN A 242 -10.61 14.70 -39.32
N GLY A 243 -10.73 14.94 -38.01
CA GLY A 243 -12.04 15.08 -37.33
C GLY A 243 -12.84 13.77 -37.18
N ILE A 244 -12.19 12.61 -37.29
CA ILE A 244 -12.84 11.30 -37.14
C ILE A 244 -12.78 10.87 -35.69
N GLU A 245 -13.95 10.78 -35.04
CA GLU A 245 -14.05 10.28 -33.67
C GLU A 245 -13.71 8.79 -33.57
N VAL A 246 -12.71 8.47 -32.75
CA VAL A 246 -12.24 7.10 -32.53
C VAL A 246 -12.17 6.81 -31.04
N THR A 247 -12.81 5.72 -30.61
CA THR A 247 -12.79 5.29 -29.21
C THR A 247 -11.40 4.77 -28.78
N ALA A 248 -11.05 4.96 -27.51
CA ALA A 248 -9.78 4.53 -26.91
C ALA A 248 -9.49 3.01 -27.05
N THR A 249 -10.54 2.20 -27.12
CA THR A 249 -10.49 0.74 -27.24
C THR A 249 -10.57 0.25 -28.68
N ALA A 250 -10.71 1.16 -29.66
CA ALA A 250 -10.77 0.81 -31.07
C ALA A 250 -9.49 0.07 -31.51
N THR A 251 -9.68 -1.07 -32.18
CA THR A 251 -8.59 -1.84 -32.77
C THR A 251 -8.07 -1.14 -34.02
N LYS A 252 -6.88 -1.52 -34.50
CA LYS A 252 -6.33 -0.95 -35.75
C LYS A 252 -7.28 -1.13 -36.92
N GLU A 253 -7.98 -2.27 -36.96
CA GLU A 253 -8.95 -2.63 -37.99
C GLU A 253 -10.18 -1.71 -37.94
N ALA A 254 -10.70 -1.42 -36.74
CA ALA A 254 -11.82 -0.50 -36.57
C ALA A 254 -11.47 0.92 -37.04
N ILE A 255 -10.26 1.40 -36.73
CA ILE A 255 -9.78 2.73 -37.13
C ILE A 255 -9.54 2.80 -38.63
N ALA A 256 -8.89 1.79 -39.20
CA ALA A 256 -8.68 1.70 -40.65
C ALA A 256 -10.01 1.68 -41.40
N GLN A 257 -11.00 0.94 -40.90
CA GLN A 257 -12.34 0.92 -41.49
C GLN A 257 -13.05 2.28 -41.36
N ALA A 258 -12.90 2.97 -40.23
CA ALA A 258 -13.44 4.32 -40.04
C ALA A 258 -12.82 5.32 -41.02
N LEU A 259 -11.49 5.28 -41.23
CA LEU A 259 -10.77 6.11 -42.21
C LEU A 259 -11.28 5.87 -43.65
N VAL A 260 -11.46 4.61 -44.04
CA VAL A 260 -11.99 4.25 -45.37
C VAL A 260 -13.45 4.67 -45.52
N ASN A 261 -14.28 4.49 -44.50
CA ASN A 261 -15.68 4.90 -44.51
C ASN A 261 -15.82 6.42 -44.58
N TRP A 262 -15.00 7.15 -43.84
CA TRP A 262 -14.93 8.62 -43.91
C TRP A 262 -14.54 9.07 -45.32
N ARG A 263 -13.50 8.49 -45.92
CA ARG A 263 -13.10 8.83 -47.29
C ARG A 263 -14.15 8.49 -48.35
N ASN A 264 -14.97 7.46 -48.12
CA ASN A 264 -16.11 7.16 -48.98
C ASN A 264 -17.24 8.19 -48.85
N SER A 265 -17.45 8.72 -47.65
CA SER A 265 -18.53 9.67 -47.35
C SER A 265 -18.18 11.11 -47.78
N PHE A 266 -16.88 11.45 -47.76
CA PHE A 266 -16.37 12.78 -48.09
C PHE A 266 -15.24 12.71 -49.15
N PRO A 267 -15.56 12.42 -50.42
CA PRO A 267 -14.55 12.29 -51.48
C PRO A 267 -14.01 13.64 -51.99
N ALA A 268 -14.68 14.76 -51.69
CA ALA A 268 -14.24 16.09 -52.11
C ALA A 268 -13.31 16.77 -51.09
N ASP A 269 -13.29 16.31 -49.85
CA ASP A 269 -12.48 16.90 -48.78
C ASP A 269 -11.01 16.54 -48.97
N GLU A 270 -10.10 17.49 -48.74
CA GLU A 270 -8.66 17.22 -48.81
C GLU A 270 -8.20 16.45 -47.58
N VAL A 271 -7.49 15.33 -47.79
CA VAL A 271 -6.95 14.52 -46.70
C VAL A 271 -5.84 15.31 -46.01
N GLN A 272 -6.09 15.75 -44.78
CA GLN A 272 -5.15 16.55 -44.01
C GLN A 272 -4.08 15.65 -43.39
N VAL A 273 -2.82 16.05 -43.53
CA VAL A 273 -1.67 15.31 -43.01
C VAL A 273 -1.08 16.08 -41.84
N PRO A 274 -0.94 15.47 -40.65
CA PRO A 274 -0.26 16.10 -39.53
C PRO A 274 1.21 16.41 -39.82
N ASP A 275 1.73 17.48 -39.23
CA ASP A 275 3.17 17.77 -39.28
C ASP A 275 3.99 16.71 -38.50
N PRO A 276 5.15 16.29 -39.03
CA PRO A 276 6.07 15.41 -38.30
C PRO A 276 6.62 16.13 -37.06
N ARG A 277 6.93 15.37 -35.99
CA ARG A 277 7.52 15.95 -34.78
C ARG A 277 8.97 16.37 -35.06
N PRO A 278 9.45 17.46 -34.44
CA PRO A 278 10.81 17.97 -34.67
C PRO A 278 11.91 17.12 -34.00
N TYR A 279 11.55 15.98 -33.41
CA TYR A 279 12.45 15.07 -32.71
C TYR A 279 12.08 13.60 -32.97
N ASP A 280 13.05 12.73 -32.75
CA ASP A 280 12.88 11.28 -32.79
C ASP A 280 11.84 10.84 -31.76
N THR A 281 10.85 10.05 -32.20
CA THR A 281 9.82 9.55 -31.29
C THR A 281 9.60 8.05 -31.47
N ASP A 282 9.40 7.36 -30.34
CA ASP A 282 8.95 5.99 -30.34
C ASP A 282 7.42 5.87 -30.43
N THR A 283 6.67 6.99 -30.37
CA THR A 283 5.20 7.09 -30.39
C THR A 283 4.74 8.44 -30.98
N PHE A 284 3.91 8.42 -32.03
CA PHE A 284 3.44 9.61 -32.73
C PHE A 284 2.06 10.04 -32.23
N GLU A 285 1.97 11.18 -31.53
CA GLU A 285 0.75 11.76 -30.97
C GLU A 285 0.67 13.24 -31.37
N LEU A 286 -0.52 13.82 -31.56
CA LEU A 286 -0.71 15.27 -31.82
C LEU A 286 -0.78 16.04 -30.51
N ASP A 287 -0.49 17.34 -30.53
CA ASP A 287 -0.54 18.20 -29.33
C ASP A 287 -1.97 18.31 -28.78
N ASP A 288 -2.96 18.27 -29.67
CA ASP A 288 -4.39 18.35 -29.34
C ASP A 288 -5.12 16.99 -29.38
N ALA A 289 -4.43 15.89 -29.74
CA ALA A 289 -5.03 14.56 -29.71
C ALA A 289 -4.98 13.99 -28.29
N PRO A 290 -6.05 13.35 -27.81
CA PRO A 290 -5.97 12.61 -26.56
C PRO A 290 -4.92 11.50 -26.74
N SER A 291 -3.82 11.62 -25.98
CA SER A 291 -2.69 10.70 -26.01
C SER A 291 -3.15 9.23 -26.02
N SER A 292 -2.46 8.37 -26.79
CA SER A 292 -2.66 6.92 -26.75
C SER A 292 -2.18 6.29 -25.43
N THR A 293 -1.50 7.10 -24.62
CA THR A 293 -0.87 6.76 -23.35
C THR A 293 -1.32 7.82 -22.34
N ALA A 294 -2.52 7.68 -21.77
CA ALA A 294 -3.08 8.54 -20.71
C ALA A 294 -2.11 9.60 -20.18
N SER A 295 -2.13 10.80 -20.80
CA SER A 295 -1.41 12.03 -20.40
C SER A 295 -0.08 11.84 -19.65
N HIS A 296 1.07 12.14 -20.25
CA HIS A 296 2.29 12.35 -19.47
C HIS A 296 2.24 13.71 -18.75
N ILE A 297 1.50 13.78 -17.63
CA ILE A 297 1.25 15.03 -16.88
C ILE A 297 2.55 15.62 -16.34
N LEU A 298 3.43 14.77 -15.80
CA LEU A 298 4.71 15.18 -15.21
C LEU A 298 5.86 14.95 -16.19
N ASN A 299 6.47 16.04 -16.64
CA ASN A 299 7.72 15.98 -17.39
C ASN A 299 8.95 15.89 -16.45
N ASN A 300 10.14 15.74 -17.02
CA ASN A 300 11.39 15.66 -16.23
C ASN A 300 11.63 16.88 -15.33
N ALA A 301 11.30 18.09 -15.80
CA ALA A 301 11.51 19.31 -15.01
C ALA A 301 10.54 19.35 -13.81
N GLU A 302 9.30 18.90 -14.01
CA GLU A 302 8.33 18.72 -12.93
C GLU A 302 8.75 17.63 -11.95
N LEU A 303 9.29 16.50 -12.42
CA LEU A 303 9.83 15.46 -11.54
C LEU A 303 11.01 15.95 -10.71
N MET A 304 11.95 16.71 -11.30
CA MET A 304 13.06 17.31 -10.54
C MET A 304 12.55 18.23 -9.44
N TRP A 305 11.60 19.10 -9.80
CA TRP A 305 10.98 20.03 -8.87
C TRP A 305 10.23 19.30 -7.73
N ILE A 306 9.47 18.24 -8.06
CA ILE A 306 8.81 17.38 -7.06
C ILE A 306 9.84 16.75 -6.14
N TRP A 307 10.95 16.22 -6.67
CA TRP A 307 11.99 15.59 -5.84
C TRP A 307 12.63 16.59 -4.87
N ASP A 308 12.91 17.81 -5.32
CA ASP A 308 13.51 18.85 -4.48
C ASP A 308 12.58 19.28 -3.34
N LEU A 309 11.28 19.41 -3.60
CA LEU A 309 10.30 19.69 -2.55
C LEU A 309 10.07 18.50 -1.64
N ALA A 310 9.90 17.30 -2.22
CA ALA A 310 9.71 16.09 -1.44
C ALA A 310 10.85 15.91 -0.45
N MET A 311 12.12 16.14 -0.86
CA MET A 311 13.31 16.04 0.00
C MET A 311 13.30 16.93 1.25
N ARG A 312 12.42 17.94 1.32
CA ARG A 312 12.21 18.80 2.49
C ARG A 312 11.20 18.23 3.49
N VAL A 313 10.40 17.24 3.10
CA VAL A 313 9.42 16.56 3.97
C VAL A 313 10.14 15.63 4.96
N HIS A 314 9.81 15.77 6.24
CA HIS A 314 10.45 15.04 7.35
C HIS A 314 9.63 13.81 7.75
N ILE A 315 9.88 12.70 7.09
CA ILE A 315 9.19 11.44 7.39
C ILE A 315 9.84 10.73 8.60
N PRO A 316 9.04 10.19 9.55
CA PRO A 316 9.51 9.37 10.67
C PRO A 316 10.38 8.18 10.25
N SER A 317 11.32 7.76 11.11
CA SER A 317 12.30 6.72 10.76
C SER A 317 11.70 5.34 10.46
N TRP A 318 10.51 5.04 10.98
CA TRP A 318 9.82 3.76 10.81
C TRP A 318 9.02 3.68 9.50
N ILE A 319 8.88 4.77 8.75
CA ILE A 319 8.24 4.80 7.43
C ILE A 319 9.31 4.76 6.35
N ASP A 320 9.21 3.80 5.42
CA ASP A 320 10.09 3.75 4.26
C ASP A 320 9.70 4.84 3.26
N ARG A 321 10.58 5.83 3.11
CA ARG A 321 10.46 6.94 2.17
C ARG A 321 10.53 6.50 0.71
N GLY A 322 11.21 5.41 0.43
CA GLY A 322 11.58 5.01 -0.93
C GLY A 322 12.69 5.87 -1.56
N PRO A 323 12.92 5.69 -2.88
CA PRO A 323 14.00 6.37 -3.58
C PRO A 323 13.84 7.89 -3.60
N LYS A 324 14.94 8.63 -3.39
CA LYS A 324 14.94 10.10 -3.44
C LYS A 324 14.49 10.66 -4.79
N ARG A 325 14.76 9.91 -5.87
CA ARG A 325 14.43 10.27 -7.26
C ARG A 325 13.55 9.18 -7.85
N PHE A 326 12.39 8.96 -7.25
CA PHE A 326 11.43 7.95 -7.71
C PHE A 326 11.06 8.18 -9.19
N GLY A 327 11.05 7.11 -9.99
CA GLY A 327 10.86 7.16 -11.43
C GLY A 327 12.15 7.31 -12.26
N LYS A 328 13.32 7.55 -11.63
CA LYS A 328 14.61 7.60 -12.32
C LYS A 328 15.25 6.21 -12.48
N SER A 329 15.75 5.91 -13.68
CA SER A 329 16.49 4.66 -13.96
C SER A 329 17.71 4.50 -13.04
N GLY A 330 17.99 3.25 -12.62
CA GLY A 330 19.15 2.92 -11.77
C GLY A 330 18.95 3.20 -10.28
N GLN A 331 17.72 3.48 -9.83
CA GLN A 331 17.39 3.63 -8.40
C GLN A 331 16.81 2.34 -7.77
N GLY A 332 16.80 1.23 -8.50
CA GLY A 332 16.09 0.01 -8.12
C GLY A 332 14.57 0.10 -8.35
N HIS A 333 13.88 -1.03 -8.21
CA HIS A 333 12.42 -1.08 -8.29
C HIS A 333 11.80 -0.48 -7.03
N ILE A 334 10.76 0.33 -7.20
CA ILE A 334 10.00 0.91 -6.08
C ILE A 334 9.10 -0.19 -5.50
N LYS A 335 9.23 -0.47 -4.20
CA LYS A 335 8.46 -1.50 -3.48
C LYS A 335 7.04 -1.03 -3.17
N ALA A 336 6.15 -1.95 -2.82
CA ALA A 336 4.74 -1.66 -2.51
C ALA A 336 4.56 -0.54 -1.48
N ASP A 337 5.24 -0.67 -0.34
CA ASP A 337 5.12 0.30 0.74
C ASP A 337 5.73 1.66 0.38
N GLN A 338 6.77 1.66 -0.45
CA GLN A 338 7.37 2.89 -0.97
C GLN A 338 6.41 3.62 -1.92
N TRP A 339 5.72 2.90 -2.80
CA TRP A 339 4.64 3.48 -3.62
C TRP A 339 3.56 4.10 -2.75
N ARG A 340 3.14 3.40 -1.69
CA ARG A 340 2.17 3.90 -0.72
C ARG A 340 2.65 5.19 -0.05
N THR A 341 3.88 5.23 0.46
CA THR A 341 4.46 6.45 1.07
C THR A 341 4.56 7.61 0.07
N ILE A 342 5.05 7.34 -1.14
CA ILE A 342 5.17 8.37 -2.19
C ILE A 342 3.81 8.97 -2.50
N ALA A 343 2.79 8.15 -2.71
CA ALA A 343 1.48 8.63 -3.12
C ALA A 343 0.64 9.23 -2.00
N THR A 344 0.73 8.70 -0.78
CA THR A 344 -0.18 9.09 0.32
C THR A 344 0.41 10.14 1.26
N ILE A 345 1.74 10.31 1.25
CA ILE A 345 2.43 11.28 2.12
C ILE A 345 3.18 12.31 1.29
N LEU A 346 4.15 11.89 0.46
CA LEU A 346 5.04 12.83 -0.23
C LEU A 346 4.31 13.69 -1.26
N LEU A 347 3.57 13.06 -2.16
CA LEU A 347 2.90 13.78 -3.25
C LEU A 347 1.79 14.72 -2.77
N PRO A 348 0.91 14.36 -1.82
CA PRO A 348 -0.09 15.29 -1.28
C PRO A 348 0.56 16.51 -0.62
N LEU A 349 1.60 16.33 0.20
CA LEU A 349 2.30 17.44 0.87
C LEU A 349 3.04 18.35 -0.12
N VAL A 350 3.44 17.85 -1.29
CA VAL A 350 4.11 18.63 -2.33
C VAL A 350 3.12 19.31 -3.28
N LEU A 351 2.10 18.59 -3.73
CA LEU A 351 1.21 19.05 -4.81
C LEU A 351 0.08 19.94 -4.31
N ILE A 352 -0.50 19.64 -3.13
CA ILE A 352 -1.60 20.45 -2.59
C ILE A 352 -1.21 21.92 -2.46
N PRO A 353 -0.08 22.30 -1.84
CA PRO A 353 0.30 23.72 -1.73
C PRO A 353 0.60 24.39 -3.08
N GLN A 354 0.80 23.62 -4.14
CA GLN A 354 1.31 24.12 -5.41
C GLN A 354 0.23 24.22 -6.48
N TRP A 355 -0.72 23.28 -6.48
CA TRP A 355 -1.77 23.17 -7.49
C TRP A 355 -3.16 23.58 -6.97
N SER A 356 -3.32 23.76 -5.65
CA SER A 356 -4.55 24.35 -5.07
C SER A 356 -4.62 25.86 -5.31
N PRO A 357 -5.82 26.49 -5.20
CA PRO A 357 -5.95 27.94 -5.31
C PRO A 357 -4.95 28.69 -4.42
N GLY A 358 -4.25 29.66 -4.99
CA GLY A 358 -3.17 30.40 -4.31
C GLY A 358 -1.77 29.78 -4.45
N GLY A 359 -1.65 28.57 -4.99
CA GLY A 359 -0.36 27.93 -5.29
C GLY A 359 0.31 28.49 -6.55
N GLN A 360 1.66 28.42 -6.60
CA GLN A 360 2.45 28.96 -7.72
C GLN A 360 2.19 28.30 -9.08
N ARG A 361 1.69 27.07 -9.07
CA ARG A 361 1.41 26.26 -10.27
C ARG A 361 -0.08 25.92 -10.38
N HIS A 362 -0.93 26.76 -9.81
CA HIS A 362 -2.37 26.57 -9.87
C HIS A 362 -2.92 26.89 -11.27
N ASP A 363 -3.65 25.93 -11.82
CA ASP A 363 -4.56 26.12 -12.95
C ASP A 363 -5.74 25.14 -12.82
N ALA A 364 -6.82 25.39 -13.55
CA ALA A 364 -8.06 24.62 -13.41
C ALA A 364 -7.86 23.12 -13.77
N SER A 365 -6.99 22.83 -14.74
CA SER A 365 -6.70 21.46 -15.17
C SER A 365 -5.93 20.71 -14.09
N ARG A 366 -4.84 21.29 -13.58
CA ARG A 366 -4.06 20.74 -12.47
C ARG A 366 -4.89 20.57 -11.21
N ALA A 367 -5.79 21.51 -10.89
CA ALA A 367 -6.69 21.39 -9.75
C ALA A 367 -7.64 20.19 -9.89
N ALA A 368 -8.20 19.96 -11.09
CA ALA A 368 -9.06 18.80 -11.35
C ALA A 368 -8.30 17.47 -11.30
N ILE A 369 -7.10 17.43 -11.88
CA ILE A 369 -6.19 16.27 -11.81
C ILE A 369 -5.81 15.96 -10.36
N LEU A 370 -5.46 16.99 -9.59
CA LEU A 370 -5.12 16.85 -8.17
C LEU A 370 -6.32 16.31 -7.38
N ALA A 371 -7.51 16.89 -7.55
CA ALA A 371 -8.71 16.44 -6.86
C ALA A 371 -8.98 14.94 -7.13
N ASN A 372 -8.91 14.53 -8.40
CA ASN A 372 -9.06 13.13 -8.78
C ASN A 372 -8.02 12.22 -8.12
N PHE A 373 -6.74 12.62 -8.12
CA PHE A 373 -5.70 11.86 -7.43
C PHE A 373 -5.93 11.77 -5.92
N LEU A 374 -6.40 12.85 -5.29
CA LEU A 374 -6.64 12.87 -3.86
C LEU A 374 -7.81 11.98 -3.44
N ASP A 375 -8.79 11.72 -4.31
CA ASP A 375 -9.79 10.67 -4.08
C ASP A 375 -9.14 9.28 -4.01
N LEU A 376 -8.20 8.97 -4.92
CA LEU A 376 -7.43 7.73 -4.83
C LEU A 376 -6.62 7.66 -3.52
N VAL A 377 -5.95 8.76 -3.14
CA VAL A 377 -5.17 8.84 -1.90
C VAL A 377 -6.05 8.62 -0.68
N ALA A 378 -7.21 9.28 -0.61
CA ALA A 378 -8.15 9.14 0.49
C ALA A 378 -8.64 7.68 0.61
N ALA A 379 -9.04 7.07 -0.51
CA ALA A 379 -9.44 5.66 -0.53
C ALA A 379 -8.31 4.74 -0.02
N VAL A 380 -7.08 4.93 -0.50
CA VAL A 380 -5.91 4.12 -0.12
C VAL A 380 -5.59 4.27 1.37
N THR A 381 -5.62 5.49 1.89
CA THR A 381 -5.39 5.77 3.30
C THR A 381 -6.45 5.14 4.20
N MET A 382 -7.73 5.21 3.80
CA MET A 382 -8.83 4.59 4.53
C MET A 382 -8.76 3.05 4.51
N ILE A 383 -8.43 2.45 3.36
CA ILE A 383 -8.25 1.00 3.20
C ILE A 383 -7.11 0.50 4.10
N SER A 384 -6.02 1.25 4.15
CA SER A 384 -4.79 0.87 4.87
C SER A 384 -4.84 1.15 6.38
N ALA A 385 -5.95 1.67 6.89
CA ALA A 385 -6.08 2.00 8.30
C ALA A 385 -6.11 0.72 9.16
N LYS A 386 -5.51 0.79 10.36
CA LYS A 386 -5.50 -0.33 11.33
C LYS A 386 -6.86 -0.60 11.99
N SER A 387 -7.85 0.25 11.73
CA SER A 387 -9.22 0.10 12.20
C SER A 387 -10.18 0.34 11.05
N VAL A 388 -11.38 -0.23 11.14
CA VAL A 388 -12.42 -0.07 10.11
C VAL A 388 -13.75 0.19 10.80
N THR A 389 -14.52 1.12 10.26
CA THR A 389 -15.90 1.41 10.68
C THR A 389 -16.80 1.46 9.45
N ALA A 390 -18.10 1.21 9.62
CA ALA A 390 -19.06 1.28 8.50
C ALA A 390 -19.01 2.64 7.79
N ARG A 391 -18.87 3.74 8.55
CA ARG A 391 -18.70 5.10 8.01
C ARG A 391 -17.44 5.23 7.14
N ARG A 392 -16.30 4.66 7.57
CA ARG A 392 -15.05 4.69 6.79
C ARG A 392 -15.18 3.86 5.51
N ILE A 393 -15.83 2.69 5.58
CA ILE A 393 -16.08 1.84 4.40
C ILE A 393 -16.91 2.59 3.35
N GLU A 394 -17.95 3.31 3.78
CA GLU A 394 -18.80 4.04 2.84
C GLU A 394 -18.08 5.24 2.21
N ARG A 395 -17.32 6.01 3.02
CA ARG A 395 -16.48 7.09 2.52
C ARG A 395 -15.45 6.60 1.49
N MET A 396 -14.83 5.46 1.77
CA MET A 396 -13.88 4.81 0.88
C MET A 396 -14.53 4.39 -0.45
N ARG A 397 -15.76 3.86 -0.44
CA ARG A 397 -16.52 3.56 -1.67
C ARG A 397 -16.78 4.82 -2.50
N GLN A 398 -17.18 5.90 -1.84
CA GLN A 398 -17.42 7.18 -2.50
C GLN A 398 -16.15 7.69 -3.20
N HIS A 399 -15.03 7.74 -2.49
CA HIS A 399 -13.75 8.16 -3.08
C HIS A 399 -13.30 7.25 -4.24
N LEU A 400 -13.47 5.92 -4.15
CA LEU A 400 -13.16 5.04 -5.27
C LEU A 400 -14.02 5.33 -6.51
N ARG A 401 -15.31 5.64 -6.31
CA ARG A 401 -16.23 6.03 -7.38
C ARG A 401 -15.81 7.36 -8.00
N ASP A 402 -15.63 8.39 -7.18
CA ASP A 402 -15.25 9.74 -7.63
C ASP A 402 -13.89 9.73 -8.35
N TYR A 403 -12.94 8.95 -7.84
CA TYR A 403 -11.68 8.69 -8.52
C TYR A 403 -11.89 8.07 -9.90
N CYS A 404 -12.67 7.00 -10.01
CA CYS A 404 -12.83 6.30 -11.29
C CYS A 404 -13.64 7.11 -12.31
N GLU A 405 -14.66 7.84 -11.87
CA GLU A 405 -15.45 8.74 -12.72
C GLU A 405 -14.60 9.91 -13.20
N GLY A 406 -13.85 10.56 -12.31
CA GLY A 406 -12.91 11.62 -12.68
C GLY A 406 -11.79 11.11 -13.59
N LEU A 407 -11.28 9.90 -13.36
CA LEU A 407 -10.26 9.29 -14.21
C LEU A 407 -10.77 9.06 -15.64
N ARG A 408 -12.04 8.65 -15.79
CA ARG A 408 -12.70 8.48 -17.09
C ARG A 408 -12.90 9.81 -17.81
N LEU A 409 -13.25 10.87 -17.07
CA LEU A 409 -13.50 12.20 -17.63
C LEU A 409 -12.20 12.90 -18.03
N LEU A 410 -11.19 12.87 -17.16
CA LEU A 410 -9.91 13.54 -17.36
C LEU A 410 -9.00 12.77 -18.33
N PHE A 411 -9.11 11.45 -18.36
CA PHE A 411 -8.26 10.56 -19.16
C PHE A 411 -9.10 9.53 -19.92
N PRO A 412 -9.90 9.94 -20.92
CA PRO A 412 -10.82 9.06 -21.64
C PRO A 412 -10.13 7.88 -22.35
N ASN A 413 -8.83 8.00 -22.62
CA ASN A 413 -8.01 6.95 -23.21
C ASN A 413 -7.37 5.98 -22.22
N TYR A 414 -7.56 6.18 -20.91
CA TYR A 414 -7.02 5.28 -19.90
C TYR A 414 -7.87 4.01 -19.79
N ALA A 415 -7.26 2.88 -20.14
CA ALA A 415 -7.90 1.58 -19.95
C ALA A 415 -7.91 1.18 -18.47
N ILE A 416 -9.10 1.11 -17.89
CA ILE A 416 -9.32 0.68 -16.50
C ILE A 416 -8.80 -0.75 -16.32
N PRO A 417 -7.82 -0.97 -15.41
CA PRO A 417 -7.29 -2.30 -15.17
C PRO A 417 -8.26 -3.12 -14.30
N PRO A 418 -8.27 -4.46 -14.43
CA PRO A 418 -9.04 -5.34 -13.54
C PRO A 418 -8.77 -5.10 -12.05
N SER A 419 -7.55 -4.74 -11.69
CA SER A 419 -7.18 -4.46 -10.30
C SER A 419 -7.92 -3.25 -9.72
N LEU A 420 -8.15 -2.21 -10.52
CA LEU A 420 -8.90 -1.04 -10.08
C LEU A 420 -10.37 -1.40 -9.83
N HIS A 421 -10.98 -2.19 -10.72
CA HIS A 421 -12.31 -2.74 -10.49
C HIS A 421 -12.37 -3.61 -9.23
N GLN A 422 -11.38 -4.49 -9.01
CA GLN A 422 -11.29 -5.34 -7.83
C GLN A 422 -11.24 -4.53 -6.52
N SER A 423 -10.66 -3.31 -6.52
CA SER A 423 -10.64 -2.45 -5.34
C SER A 423 -12.04 -2.12 -4.78
N PHE A 424 -13.09 -2.10 -5.63
CA PHE A 424 -14.47 -1.88 -5.19
C PHE A 424 -15.06 -3.05 -4.38
N HIS A 425 -14.41 -4.22 -4.38
CA HIS A 425 -14.81 -5.34 -3.53
C HIS A 425 -14.08 -5.36 -2.18
N LEU A 426 -13.00 -4.57 -1.99
CA LEU A 426 -12.35 -4.41 -0.69
C LEU A 426 -13.34 -4.04 0.44
N PRO A 427 -14.32 -3.12 0.26
CA PRO A 427 -15.39 -2.88 1.24
C PRO A 427 -16.05 -4.14 1.80
N GLU A 428 -16.38 -5.11 0.94
CA GLU A 428 -17.05 -6.35 1.36
C GLU A 428 -16.11 -7.25 2.16
N LEU A 429 -14.83 -7.28 1.77
CA LEU A 429 -13.80 -8.03 2.48
C LEU A 429 -13.49 -7.40 3.85
N LEU A 430 -13.56 -6.07 3.96
CA LEU A 430 -13.39 -5.37 5.23
C LEU A 430 -14.50 -5.70 6.24
N TYR A 431 -15.74 -5.92 5.77
CA TYR A 431 -16.84 -6.40 6.62
C TYR A 431 -16.62 -7.84 7.11
N LEU A 432 -15.98 -8.69 6.29
CA LEU A 432 -15.77 -10.10 6.62
C LEU A 432 -14.53 -10.36 7.47
N PHE A 433 -13.42 -9.68 7.18
CA PHE A 433 -12.09 -10.00 7.74
C PHE A 433 -11.47 -8.84 8.53
N GLY A 434 -12.17 -7.71 8.65
CA GLY A 434 -11.67 -6.53 9.33
C GLY A 434 -10.63 -5.76 8.50
N PRO A 435 -9.71 -5.03 9.12
CA PRO A 435 -8.68 -4.24 8.44
C PRO A 435 -7.83 -5.06 7.46
N VAL A 436 -7.40 -4.47 6.34
CA VAL A 436 -6.53 -5.17 5.36
C VAL A 436 -5.21 -5.65 5.97
N THR A 437 -4.76 -5.03 7.06
CA THR A 437 -3.56 -5.46 7.80
C THR A 437 -3.66 -6.90 8.32
N SER A 438 -4.88 -7.43 8.45
CA SER A 438 -5.15 -8.80 8.88
C SER A 438 -4.99 -9.83 7.75
N PHE A 439 -5.01 -9.41 6.48
CA PHE A 439 -5.01 -10.34 5.33
C PHE A 439 -4.19 -9.87 4.13
N TRP A 440 -3.32 -8.88 4.29
CA TRP A 440 -2.43 -8.41 3.22
C TRP A 440 -1.17 -9.28 3.01
N GLY A 441 -0.53 -9.13 1.85
CA GLY A 441 0.62 -9.95 1.42
C GLY A 441 1.93 -9.75 2.20
N PHE A 442 2.16 -8.58 2.81
CA PHE A 442 3.46 -8.21 3.41
C PHE A 442 4.05 -9.22 4.40
N PRO A 443 3.28 -9.82 5.34
CA PRO A 443 3.82 -10.82 6.25
C PRO A 443 4.27 -12.09 5.52
N PHE A 444 3.55 -12.51 4.48
CA PHE A 444 3.86 -13.70 3.70
C PHE A 444 5.13 -13.52 2.86
N GLU A 445 5.31 -12.36 2.22
CA GLU A 445 6.56 -12.05 1.49
C GLU A 445 7.78 -12.01 2.42
N ARG A 446 7.64 -11.43 3.62
CA ARG A 446 8.70 -11.46 4.63
C ARG A 446 9.03 -12.89 5.05
N PHE A 447 8.03 -13.74 5.25
CA PHE A 447 8.26 -15.15 5.53
C PHE A 447 8.99 -15.86 4.39
N ASN A 448 8.62 -15.60 3.14
CA ASN A 448 9.33 -16.15 1.98
C ASN A 448 10.81 -15.73 2.01
N GLY A 449 11.11 -14.45 2.27
CA GLY A 449 12.48 -13.97 2.42
C GLY A 449 13.25 -14.65 3.56
N VAL A 450 12.61 -14.87 4.71
CA VAL A 450 13.21 -15.64 5.82
C VAL A 450 13.53 -17.07 5.41
N MET A 451 12.59 -17.74 4.72
CA MET A 451 12.77 -19.12 4.26
C MET A 451 13.85 -19.23 3.18
N HIS A 452 13.98 -18.24 2.29
CA HIS A 452 15.06 -18.17 1.30
C HIS A 452 16.45 -18.13 1.95
N ASN A 453 16.57 -17.54 3.15
CA ASN A 453 17.84 -17.44 3.88
C ASN A 453 18.16 -18.70 4.71
N PHE A 454 17.29 -19.71 4.74
CA PHE A 454 17.61 -20.96 5.44
C PHE A 454 18.68 -21.75 4.68
N ASN A 455 19.75 -22.10 5.39
CA ASN A 455 20.76 -23.00 4.88
C ASN A 455 20.12 -24.34 4.51
N HIS A 456 20.09 -24.64 3.22
CA HIS A 456 19.51 -25.87 2.70
C HIS A 456 20.44 -26.51 1.68
N ASN A 457 20.38 -27.84 1.57
CA ASN A 457 21.23 -28.60 0.65
C ASN A 457 20.72 -28.61 -0.81
N GLY A 458 19.60 -27.95 -1.10
CA GLY A 458 19.01 -27.82 -2.44
C GLY A 458 18.46 -29.14 -3.03
N ARG A 459 18.46 -30.24 -2.26
CA ARG A 459 18.02 -31.56 -2.74
C ARG A 459 16.51 -31.69 -2.62
N ARG A 460 15.81 -31.85 -3.75
CA ARG A 460 14.36 -32.09 -3.79
C ARG A 460 13.97 -33.29 -2.93
N GLY A 461 12.89 -33.18 -2.18
CA GLY A 461 12.43 -34.20 -1.22
C GLY A 461 13.09 -34.09 0.17
N MET A 462 14.28 -33.48 0.26
CA MET A 462 14.93 -33.15 1.54
C MET A 462 14.80 -31.66 1.88
N LEU A 463 14.75 -30.79 0.86
CA LEU A 463 14.66 -29.34 0.99
C LEU A 463 13.43 -28.95 1.80
N GLU A 464 12.27 -29.49 1.46
CA GLU A 464 10.99 -29.22 2.10
C GLU A 464 11.05 -29.62 3.58
N GLN A 465 11.68 -30.75 3.88
CA GLN A 465 11.90 -31.24 5.23
C GLN A 465 12.88 -30.33 6.00
N SER A 466 13.99 -29.92 5.40
CA SER A 466 14.96 -28.98 6.01
C SER A 466 14.35 -27.62 6.32
N LEU A 467 13.54 -27.08 5.39
CA LEU A 467 12.80 -25.83 5.58
C LEU A 467 11.78 -25.98 6.72
N PHE A 468 11.02 -27.08 6.73
CA PHE A 468 10.03 -27.37 7.78
C PHE A 468 10.68 -27.49 9.16
N TRP A 469 11.75 -28.29 9.31
CA TRP A 469 12.44 -28.42 10.59
C TRP A 469 13.08 -27.11 11.05
N SER A 470 13.69 -26.35 10.14
CA SER A 470 14.25 -25.03 10.47
C SER A 470 13.18 -24.07 10.95
N PHE A 471 12.03 -24.05 10.28
CA PHE A 471 10.87 -23.26 10.69
C PHE A 471 10.37 -23.67 12.08
N CYS A 472 10.10 -24.96 12.31
CA CYS A 472 9.62 -25.46 13.60
C CYS A 472 10.61 -25.19 14.75
N ARG A 473 11.92 -25.38 14.52
CA ARG A 473 12.96 -25.10 15.51
C ARG A 473 13.02 -23.61 15.84
N ALA A 474 12.94 -22.74 14.83
CA ALA A 474 12.92 -21.30 15.04
C ALA A 474 11.69 -20.86 15.84
N SER A 475 10.50 -21.39 15.52
CA SER A 475 9.26 -21.12 16.26
C SER A 475 9.35 -21.61 17.72
N TYR A 476 9.83 -22.84 17.94
CA TYR A 476 9.96 -23.39 19.28
C TYR A 476 10.97 -22.59 20.13
N LEU A 477 12.11 -22.23 19.55
CA LEU A 477 13.13 -21.44 20.23
C LEU A 477 12.56 -20.08 20.65
N ARG A 478 11.80 -19.39 19.78
CA ARG A 478 11.13 -18.13 20.14
C ARG A 478 10.17 -18.29 21.32
N HIS A 479 9.32 -19.31 21.28
CA HIS A 479 8.39 -19.58 22.39
C HIS A 479 9.12 -19.84 23.71
N VAL A 480 10.22 -20.60 23.68
CA VAL A 480 11.07 -20.80 24.85
C VAL A 480 11.65 -19.47 25.32
N MET A 481 12.17 -18.63 24.42
CA MET A 481 12.71 -17.31 24.77
C MET A 481 11.67 -16.39 25.41
N GLU A 482 10.44 -16.36 24.90
CA GLU A 482 9.33 -15.59 25.50
C GLU A 482 9.05 -16.02 26.94
N ARG A 483 9.04 -17.33 27.21
CA ARG A 483 8.87 -17.85 28.57
C ARG A 483 10.07 -17.56 29.48
N LEU A 484 11.28 -17.58 28.94
CA LEU A 484 12.49 -17.24 29.70
C LEU A 484 12.59 -15.74 29.98
N ALA A 485 12.02 -14.88 29.13
CA ALA A 485 11.98 -13.44 29.36
C ALA A 485 11.15 -13.06 30.61
N ALA A 486 10.20 -13.91 31.02
CA ALA A 486 9.48 -13.79 32.28
C ALA A 486 10.38 -14.05 33.51
N LEU A 487 11.57 -14.64 33.32
CA LEU A 487 12.54 -14.90 34.38
C LEU A 487 13.61 -13.79 34.37
N SER A 488 13.57 -12.92 35.38
CA SER A 488 14.37 -11.68 35.47
C SER A 488 15.89 -11.87 35.23
N LYS A 489 16.44 -13.04 35.59
CA LYS A 489 17.87 -13.37 35.48
C LYS A 489 18.36 -13.62 34.05
N LEU A 490 17.46 -13.89 33.10
CA LEU A 490 17.82 -14.21 31.71
C LEU A 490 17.55 -13.06 30.73
N LEU A 491 17.11 -11.89 31.22
CA LEU A 491 16.87 -10.70 30.41
C LEU A 491 18.05 -10.30 29.52
N PRO A 492 19.33 -10.31 29.95
CA PRO A 492 20.44 -9.97 29.08
C PRO A 492 20.55 -10.91 27.88
N PHE A 493 20.33 -12.21 28.08
CA PHE A 493 20.33 -13.20 27.00
C PHE A 493 19.12 -13.01 26.07
N CYS A 494 17.94 -12.79 26.64
CA CYS A 494 16.72 -12.49 25.87
C CYS A 494 16.92 -11.22 25.03
N ARG A 495 17.56 -10.17 25.57
CA ARG A 495 17.89 -8.93 24.83
C ARG A 495 18.88 -9.16 23.69
N VAL A 496 19.84 -10.07 23.85
CA VAL A 496 20.77 -10.44 22.75
C VAL A 496 20.03 -11.24 21.70
N PHE A 497 19.25 -12.25 22.10
CA PHE A 497 18.39 -13.01 21.18
C PHE A 497 17.46 -12.08 20.40
N ASP A 498 16.75 -11.22 21.11
CA ASP A 498 15.92 -10.17 20.56
C ASP A 498 16.73 -9.32 19.60
N ARG A 499 17.85 -8.69 19.99
CA ARG A 499 18.66 -7.86 19.09
C ARG A 499 19.18 -8.60 17.84
N THR A 500 19.56 -9.87 17.97
CA THR A 500 20.11 -10.68 16.88
C THR A 500 19.03 -11.19 15.92
N PHE A 501 17.83 -11.46 16.42
CA PHE A 501 16.73 -12.05 15.65
C PHE A 501 15.50 -11.11 15.49
N HIS A 502 15.62 -9.82 15.92
CA HIS A 502 14.54 -8.82 15.92
C HIS A 502 14.23 -8.19 14.58
N TYR A 503 15.09 -8.34 13.57
CA TYR A 503 14.71 -7.91 12.24
C TYR A 503 13.64 -8.88 11.71
N ASP A 504 12.41 -8.34 11.63
CA ASP A 504 11.22 -8.79 10.89
C ASP A 504 10.15 -9.67 11.54
N ASN A 505 10.32 -10.25 12.74
CA ASN A 505 9.44 -11.36 13.15
C ASN A 505 8.66 -11.25 14.47
N VAL A 506 8.87 -10.25 15.35
CA VAL A 506 8.11 -10.20 16.63
C VAL A 506 6.70 -9.63 16.46
N ALA A 507 6.52 -8.63 15.59
CA ALA A 507 5.17 -8.21 15.16
C ALA A 507 4.44 -9.34 14.42
N LEU A 508 5.19 -10.21 13.76
CA LEU A 508 4.71 -11.31 12.93
C LEU A 508 4.32 -12.54 13.78
N ALA A 509 5.09 -12.83 14.84
CA ALA A 509 4.76 -13.84 15.82
C ALA A 509 3.56 -13.43 16.70
N ARG A 510 3.47 -12.16 17.12
CA ARG A 510 2.28 -11.64 17.79
C ARG A 510 1.05 -11.62 16.89
N ALA A 511 1.21 -11.25 15.60
CA ALA A 511 0.09 -11.23 14.65
C ALA A 511 -0.46 -12.62 14.26
N PHE A 512 0.36 -13.67 14.30
CA PHE A 512 -0.06 -15.03 13.90
C PHE A 512 -0.24 -16.02 15.06
N PHE A 513 0.50 -15.90 16.17
CA PHE A 513 0.55 -16.91 17.24
C PHE A 513 -0.03 -16.44 18.59
N SER A 514 -0.38 -15.15 18.77
CA SER A 514 -1.04 -14.66 20.01
C SER A 514 -2.57 -14.64 19.92
N ALA A 515 -3.18 -15.58 19.20
CA ALA A 515 -4.64 -15.74 19.21
C ALA A 515 -5.17 -16.40 20.51
N ASP A 516 -4.30 -16.89 21.39
CA ASP A 516 -4.67 -17.65 22.60
C ASP A 516 -4.42 -16.92 23.94
N THR A 517 -4.17 -15.62 23.95
CA THR A 517 -4.21 -14.83 25.20
C THR A 517 -5.01 -13.55 24.98
N GLU A 518 -6.19 -13.52 25.62
CA GLU A 518 -7.06 -12.36 25.86
C GLU A 518 -8.16 -12.08 24.83
N ALA A 519 -9.04 -13.07 24.65
CA ALA A 519 -10.47 -12.80 24.53
C ALA A 519 -11.04 -12.39 25.90
N GLY A 520 -10.65 -11.21 26.37
CA GLY A 520 -11.14 -10.61 27.61
C GLY A 520 -10.88 -9.13 27.55
N GLY A 521 -11.94 -8.32 27.50
CA GLY A 521 -11.83 -6.88 27.56
C GLY A 521 -11.21 -6.46 28.90
N SER A 522 -9.92 -6.13 28.87
CA SER A 522 -9.31 -5.21 29.81
C SER A 522 -8.38 -4.29 29.03
N ASP A 523 -8.51 -2.99 29.27
CA ASP A 523 -7.60 -1.95 28.82
C ASP A 523 -6.18 -2.23 29.35
N GLU A 524 -5.42 -3.11 28.69
CA GLU A 524 -3.99 -3.21 28.96
C GLU A 524 -3.29 -1.96 28.41
N ALA A 525 -2.65 -1.22 29.31
CA ALA A 525 -1.86 -0.05 28.99
C ALA A 525 -0.74 -0.39 27.97
N PRO A 526 -0.45 0.50 27.00
CA PRO A 526 0.57 0.25 25.99
C PRO A 526 1.95 -0.03 26.62
N ASN A 527 2.66 -1.01 26.08
CA ASN A 527 3.96 -1.47 26.58
C ASN A 527 5.04 -0.37 26.40
N LEU A 528 5.25 0.44 27.44
CA LEU A 528 6.32 1.43 27.49
C LEU A 528 7.64 0.74 27.85
N LYS A 529 8.66 0.86 26.98
CA LYS A 529 10.01 0.36 27.28
C LYS A 529 10.99 1.53 27.23
N SER A 530 11.53 1.91 28.39
CA SER A 530 12.69 2.80 28.50
C SER A 530 13.96 2.00 28.21
N THR A 531 14.37 1.92 26.94
CA THR A 531 15.63 1.26 26.54
C THR A 531 16.79 2.25 26.50
N GLU A 532 17.51 2.38 27.62
CA GLU A 532 18.99 2.45 27.72
C GLU A 532 19.43 2.96 29.11
N ALA A 533 20.43 2.30 29.71
CA ALA A 533 21.17 2.81 30.86
C ALA A 533 22.27 3.74 30.33
N GLY A 534 22.05 5.06 30.33
CA GLY A 534 23.01 6.01 29.74
C GLY A 534 22.45 7.41 29.51
N GLY A 535 21.79 8.00 30.52
CA GLY A 535 21.31 9.37 30.44
C GLY A 535 22.36 10.39 30.91
N THR A 536 22.29 11.61 30.38
CA THR A 536 23.19 12.70 30.80
C THR A 536 22.55 13.47 31.95
N PRO A 537 23.18 13.58 33.13
CA PRO A 537 22.67 14.40 34.22
C PRO A 537 22.65 15.88 33.81
N THR A 538 21.53 16.57 34.06
CA THR A 538 21.42 18.02 33.86
C THR A 538 20.38 18.60 34.81
N THR A 539 20.13 19.91 34.73
CA THR A 539 19.10 20.62 35.48
C THR A 539 18.03 21.17 34.56
N LEU A 540 16.77 21.00 34.95
CA LEU A 540 15.62 21.64 34.31
C LEU A 540 15.56 23.13 34.71
N ASP A 541 15.20 24.00 33.78
CA ASP A 541 15.06 25.43 34.05
C ASP A 541 13.79 25.74 34.87
N GLY A 542 13.69 26.97 35.38
CA GLY A 542 12.57 27.34 36.27
C GLY A 542 11.20 27.22 35.60
N ASN A 543 11.10 27.45 34.29
CA ASN A 543 9.85 27.26 33.55
C ASN A 543 9.53 25.79 33.34
N GLY A 544 10.50 24.96 32.95
CA GLY A 544 10.32 23.52 32.83
C GLY A 544 9.92 22.86 34.16
N LEU A 545 10.49 23.31 35.27
CA LEU A 545 10.15 22.80 36.61
C LEU A 545 8.70 23.14 37.01
N ARG A 546 8.20 24.32 36.64
CA ARG A 546 6.79 24.69 36.83
C ARG A 546 5.86 23.84 35.98
N GLU A 547 6.21 23.56 34.73
CA GLU A 547 5.41 22.69 33.87
C GLU A 547 5.42 21.22 34.34
N LEU A 548 6.56 20.75 34.87
CA LEU A 548 6.64 19.43 35.51
C LEU A 548 5.73 19.35 36.74
N ALA A 549 5.77 20.37 37.62
CA ALA A 549 4.88 20.45 38.78
C ALA A 549 3.40 20.41 38.37
N LYS A 550 3.01 21.23 37.37
CA LYS A 550 1.64 21.21 36.82
C LYS A 550 1.25 19.82 36.32
N ARG A 551 2.13 19.13 35.59
CA ARG A 551 1.83 17.80 35.04
C ARG A 551 1.69 16.72 36.11
N LEU A 552 2.52 16.77 37.16
CA LEU A 552 2.43 15.85 38.29
C LEU A 552 1.16 16.09 39.10
N ASN A 553 0.76 17.35 39.29
CA ASN A 553 -0.46 17.70 40.02
C ASN A 553 -1.76 17.45 39.22
N ALA A 554 -1.70 17.39 37.88
CA ALA A 554 -2.89 17.26 37.02
C ALA A 554 -3.73 15.97 37.25
N GLY A 555 -3.17 14.97 37.94
CA GLY A 555 -3.87 13.72 38.28
C GLY A 555 -4.25 13.56 39.75
N LEU A 556 -3.97 14.54 40.61
CA LEU A 556 -4.19 14.44 42.05
C LEU A 556 -5.59 14.92 42.46
N VAL A 557 -6.30 14.11 43.24
CA VAL A 557 -7.57 14.47 43.86
C VAL A 557 -7.29 15.14 45.21
N GLY A 558 -7.20 16.47 45.25
CA GLY A 558 -7.02 17.19 46.53
C GLY A 558 -6.19 18.49 46.52
N GLY A 559 -5.65 18.93 45.37
CA GLY A 559 -4.89 20.18 45.26
C GLY A 559 -3.43 19.99 44.82
N GLU A 560 -2.63 21.05 44.90
CA GLU A 560 -1.22 21.06 44.47
C GLU A 560 -0.30 20.41 45.52
N ARG A 561 0.26 19.22 45.22
CA ARG A 561 1.25 18.56 46.09
C ARG A 561 2.67 18.96 45.72
N TYR A 562 3.00 18.92 44.44
CA TYR A 562 4.34 19.21 43.93
C TYR A 562 4.48 20.71 43.63
N THR A 563 5.49 21.37 44.20
CA THR A 563 5.73 22.81 44.02
C THR A 563 7.18 23.09 43.60
N VAL A 564 7.40 24.27 43.01
CA VAL A 564 8.73 24.74 42.60
C VAL A 564 9.41 25.56 43.71
N GLU A 565 8.62 26.30 44.46
CA GLU A 565 9.04 27.10 45.61
C GLU A 565 8.33 26.59 46.87
N GLY A 566 8.94 26.75 48.04
CA GLY A 566 8.48 26.13 49.29
C GLY A 566 7.03 26.51 49.65
N GLY A 567 6.17 25.50 49.77
CA GLY A 567 4.79 25.65 50.26
C GLY A 567 4.71 25.68 51.78
N THR A 568 3.71 26.35 52.35
CA THR A 568 3.53 26.54 53.80
C THR A 568 2.83 25.36 54.52
N GLY A 569 2.82 24.17 53.93
CA GLY A 569 2.11 22.98 54.44
C GLY A 569 2.98 21.72 54.49
N ARG A 570 2.69 20.80 55.44
CA ARG A 570 3.46 19.56 55.70
C ARG A 570 3.44 18.52 54.56
N ASP A 571 2.55 18.67 53.58
CA ASP A 571 2.34 17.70 52.50
C ASP A 571 2.86 18.17 51.14
N HIS A 572 3.45 19.37 51.05
CA HIS A 572 4.02 19.89 49.81
C HIS A 572 5.43 19.35 49.57
N VAL A 573 5.67 18.90 48.34
CA VAL A 573 6.95 18.36 47.88
C VAL A 573 7.60 19.35 46.93
N VAL A 574 8.74 19.92 47.35
CA VAL A 574 9.55 20.78 46.47
C VAL A 574 10.31 19.91 45.48
N LEU A 575 10.08 20.13 44.19
CA LEU A 575 10.72 19.35 43.13
C LEU A 575 12.21 19.68 43.00
N SER A 576 13.03 18.65 42.92
CA SER A 576 14.44 18.80 42.53
C SER A 576 14.54 19.24 41.06
N PRO A 577 15.41 20.19 40.72
CA PRO A 577 15.68 20.55 39.33
C PRO A 577 16.51 19.48 38.60
N GLN A 578 17.09 18.50 39.30
CA GLN A 578 17.94 17.48 38.69
C GLN A 578 17.12 16.51 37.85
N ILE A 579 17.57 16.31 36.61
CA ILE A 579 16.95 15.40 35.64
C ILE A 579 18.03 14.56 34.94
N MET A 580 17.59 13.46 34.34
CA MET A 580 18.44 12.63 33.50
C MET A 580 17.95 12.63 32.06
N LEU A 581 18.66 13.32 31.16
CA LEU A 581 18.30 13.37 29.74
C LEU A 581 18.38 11.99 29.10
N ARG A 582 17.38 11.67 28.29
CA ARG A 582 17.28 10.45 27.49
C ARG A 582 17.37 10.78 26.01
N ARG A 583 18.07 9.92 25.27
CA ARG A 583 18.19 10.06 23.80
C ARG A 583 16.85 9.87 23.10
N HIS A 584 16.03 8.96 23.60
CA HIS A 584 14.73 8.59 23.05
C HIS A 584 13.91 7.79 24.07
N PHE A 585 12.63 7.60 23.78
CA PHE A 585 11.80 6.55 24.36
C PHE A 585 11.15 5.71 23.25
N THR A 586 10.64 4.54 23.60
CA THR A 586 9.96 3.65 22.65
C THR A 586 8.56 3.32 23.15
N ARG A 587 7.58 3.47 22.25
CA ARG A 587 6.18 3.09 22.46
C ARG A 587 5.74 2.22 21.30
N ASP A 588 5.18 1.05 21.57
CA ASP A 588 4.71 0.10 20.54
C ASP A 588 5.75 -0.20 19.45
N THR A 589 7.02 -0.34 19.85
CA THR A 589 8.22 -0.51 18.99
C THR A 589 8.64 0.70 18.15
N ILE A 590 7.89 1.80 18.21
CA ILE A 590 8.19 3.05 17.52
C ILE A 590 9.07 3.93 18.41
N LYS A 591 10.15 4.45 17.84
CA LYS A 591 11.09 5.36 18.50
C LYS A 591 10.60 6.80 18.44
N TYR A 592 10.69 7.50 19.56
CA TYR A 592 10.41 8.93 19.69
C TYR A 592 11.60 9.62 20.33
N ALA A 593 12.07 10.73 19.77
CA ALA A 593 13.30 11.38 20.21
C ALA A 593 13.21 12.90 20.14
N GLY A 594 14.03 13.58 20.94
CA GLY A 594 14.17 15.03 20.88
C GLY A 594 14.83 15.51 19.59
N VAL A 595 14.59 16.77 19.25
CA VAL A 595 15.08 17.43 18.02
C VAL A 595 16.61 17.40 17.89
N THR A 596 17.33 17.35 19.01
CA THR A 596 18.79 17.23 19.07
C THR A 596 19.28 15.81 18.78
N ASN A 597 18.46 14.80 19.10
CA ASN A 597 18.82 13.39 19.08
C ASN A 597 18.33 12.63 17.83
N SER A 598 17.34 13.17 17.11
CA SER A 598 16.85 12.61 15.84
C SER A 598 16.53 13.71 14.83
N ARG A 599 16.76 13.42 13.55
CA ARG A 599 16.36 14.28 12.43
C ARG A 599 14.93 14.02 11.94
N ARG A 600 14.25 13.00 12.46
CA ARG A 600 12.99 12.47 11.89
C ARG A 600 11.93 12.08 12.92
N ASP A 601 12.31 11.77 14.16
CA ASP A 601 11.41 11.12 15.12
C ASP A 601 10.85 12.07 16.20
N TYR A 602 10.83 13.37 15.91
CA TYR A 602 10.48 14.42 16.87
C TYR A 602 9.17 15.16 16.57
N HIS A 603 8.62 15.06 15.34
CA HIS A 603 7.32 15.66 15.00
C HIS A 603 6.18 14.74 15.45
N VAL A 604 5.37 15.17 16.41
CA VAL A 604 4.37 14.30 17.06
C VAL A 604 3.06 15.01 17.37
N LEU A 605 1.98 14.23 17.39
CA LEU A 605 0.72 14.59 18.03
C LEU A 605 0.77 14.16 19.50
N ALA A 606 0.38 15.03 20.42
CA ALA A 606 0.30 14.73 21.84
C ALA A 606 -0.94 15.35 22.49
N HIS A 607 -1.54 14.67 23.46
CA HIS A 607 -2.58 15.25 24.31
C HIS A 607 -1.95 16.24 25.31
N VAL A 608 -2.48 17.46 25.35
CA VAL A 608 -1.97 18.52 26.23
C VAL A 608 -3.12 19.06 27.07
N GLY A 609 -3.06 18.82 28.39
CA GLY A 609 -4.11 19.21 29.32
C GLY A 609 -5.44 18.50 29.04
N LEU A 610 -6.54 19.25 29.13
CA LEU A 610 -7.91 18.73 28.91
C LEU A 610 -8.40 18.95 27.47
N ALA A 611 -7.50 19.23 26.51
CA ALA A 611 -7.89 19.44 25.14
C ALA A 611 -8.48 18.14 24.54
N PRO A 612 -9.66 18.20 23.90
CA PRO A 612 -10.33 17.02 23.35
C PRO A 612 -9.57 16.40 22.17
N GLU A 613 -8.80 17.20 21.44
CA GLU A 613 -8.00 16.76 20.30
C GLU A 613 -6.50 16.79 20.62
N ALA A 614 -5.75 15.88 20.00
CA ALA A 614 -4.30 15.86 20.08
C ALA A 614 -3.69 17.09 19.39
N THR A 615 -2.73 17.71 20.04
CA THR A 615 -2.01 18.91 19.57
C THR A 615 -0.77 18.50 18.78
N ALA A 616 -0.55 19.10 17.61
CA ALA A 616 0.66 18.90 16.82
C ALA A 616 1.81 19.73 17.38
N GLY A 617 3.02 19.18 17.37
CA GLY A 617 4.21 19.90 17.82
C GLY A 617 5.47 19.08 17.64
N ARG A 618 6.51 19.46 18.38
CA ARG A 618 7.80 18.78 18.38
C ARG A 618 8.28 18.41 19.77
N ILE A 619 8.94 17.26 19.86
CA ILE A 619 9.70 16.88 21.05
C ILE A 619 11.00 17.67 21.06
N ILE A 620 11.19 18.45 22.11
CA ILE A 620 12.45 19.17 22.36
C ILE A 620 13.44 18.19 22.96
N ASP A 621 13.10 17.62 24.11
CA ASP A 621 13.92 16.66 24.85
C ASP A 621 13.05 15.64 25.60
N VAL A 622 13.68 14.54 25.99
CA VAL A 622 13.10 13.46 26.81
C VAL A 622 13.98 13.33 28.05
N PHE A 623 13.38 13.21 29.23
CA PHE A 623 14.15 13.11 30.47
C PHE A 623 13.45 12.23 31.50
N ASP A 624 14.22 11.65 32.41
CA ASP A 624 13.68 11.05 33.62
C ASP A 624 13.79 12.01 34.79
N HIS A 625 12.78 12.00 35.65
CA HIS A 625 12.76 12.75 36.91
C HIS A 625 12.37 11.82 38.06
N THR A 626 13.07 11.97 39.18
CA THR A 626 12.81 11.22 40.40
C THR A 626 12.16 12.12 41.43
N HIS A 627 10.97 11.75 41.92
CA HIS A 627 10.22 12.48 42.93
C HIS A 627 9.60 11.55 43.98
N PRO A 628 9.32 12.04 45.20
CA PRO A 628 8.59 11.29 46.22
C PRO A 628 7.13 11.01 45.81
N GLY A 629 6.73 9.73 45.89
CA GLY A 629 5.35 9.25 45.72
C GLY A 629 4.47 9.45 46.95
N ASP A 630 3.20 9.06 46.87
CA ASP A 630 2.19 9.23 47.95
C ASP A 630 2.57 8.49 49.24
N ASP A 631 3.27 7.37 49.13
CA ASP A 631 3.78 6.56 50.24
C ASP A 631 5.19 6.97 50.72
N GLY A 632 5.75 8.03 50.14
CA GLY A 632 7.12 8.48 50.40
C GLY A 632 8.22 7.68 49.67
N SER A 633 7.86 6.68 48.86
CA SER A 633 8.81 5.98 47.99
C SER A 633 9.31 6.90 46.87
N LEU A 634 10.55 6.70 46.40
CA LEU A 634 11.07 7.46 45.26
C LEU A 634 10.59 6.83 43.95
N ILE A 635 9.79 7.58 43.19
CA ILE A 635 9.28 7.19 41.89
C ILE A 635 10.16 7.87 40.83
N THR A 636 10.68 7.09 39.88
CA THR A 636 11.34 7.63 38.69
C THR A 636 10.44 7.44 37.49
N GLU A 637 10.05 8.54 36.84
CA GLU A 637 9.21 8.52 35.64
C GLU A 637 9.90 9.25 34.48
N THR A 638 9.55 8.86 33.26
CA THR A 638 10.00 9.53 32.03
C THR A 638 8.99 10.60 31.61
N PHE A 639 9.51 11.76 31.21
CA PHE A 639 8.76 12.92 30.75
C PHE A 639 9.31 13.43 29.41
N VAL A 640 8.48 14.20 28.72
CA VAL A 640 8.76 14.75 27.39
C VAL A 640 8.55 16.26 27.43
N ILE A 641 9.57 17.03 27.07
CA ILE A 641 9.45 18.47 26.82
C ILE A 641 8.88 18.63 25.41
N PHE A 642 7.64 19.09 25.33
CA PHE A 642 6.88 19.23 24.10
C PHE A 642 6.66 20.70 23.76
N ALA A 643 6.98 21.09 22.54
CA ALA A 643 6.69 22.42 21.99
C ALA A 643 5.51 22.32 21.00
N PRO A 644 4.29 22.67 21.41
CA PRO A 644 3.12 22.68 20.52
C PRO A 644 3.29 23.72 19.40
N TYR A 645 2.88 23.34 18.19
CA TYR A 645 2.69 24.29 17.10
C TYR A 645 1.41 25.09 17.30
N VAL A 646 1.39 26.30 16.74
CA VAL A 646 0.24 27.19 16.86
C VAL A 646 -0.74 26.88 15.72
N PRO A 647 -2.00 26.50 16.03
CA PRO A 647 -3.03 26.31 15.02
C PRO A 647 -3.27 27.58 14.21
N LEU A 648 -3.72 27.44 12.97
CA LEU A 648 -4.18 28.59 12.18
C LEU A 648 -5.36 29.27 12.87
N SER A 649 -5.40 30.60 12.80
CA SER A 649 -6.54 31.39 13.28
C SER A 649 -7.80 31.11 12.45
N ALA A 650 -8.97 31.53 12.95
CA ALA A 650 -10.24 31.38 12.22
C ALA A 650 -10.27 32.11 10.86
N ILE A 651 -9.39 33.11 10.67
CA ILE A 651 -9.23 33.86 9.42
C ILE A 651 -8.28 33.13 8.46
N GLU A 652 -7.25 32.47 8.97
CA GLU A 652 -6.26 31.74 8.16
C GLU A 652 -6.72 30.33 7.79
N ALA A 653 -7.48 29.67 8.65
CA ALA A 653 -7.90 28.28 8.44
C ALA A 653 -8.65 28.05 7.11
N PRO A 654 -9.52 28.96 6.62
CA PRO A 654 -10.12 28.84 5.29
C PRO A 654 -9.14 29.03 4.12
N LEU A 655 -7.99 29.66 4.36
CA LEU A 655 -6.93 29.89 3.36
C LEU A 655 -5.91 28.74 3.30
N ASP A 656 -5.99 27.77 4.22
CA ASP A 656 -5.12 26.61 4.23
C ASP A 656 -5.36 25.77 2.96
N PRO A 657 -4.35 25.53 2.10
CA PRO A 657 -4.54 24.74 0.88
C PRO A 657 -5.02 23.31 1.15
N PHE A 658 -4.80 22.79 2.37
CA PHE A 658 -5.30 21.48 2.78
C PHE A 658 -6.77 21.50 3.24
N HIS A 659 -7.36 22.68 3.52
CA HIS A 659 -8.71 22.81 4.09
C HIS A 659 -9.80 22.11 3.26
N GLN A 660 -9.67 22.19 1.94
CA GLN A 660 -10.62 21.60 0.99
C GLN A 660 -10.57 20.06 0.95
N TYR A 661 -9.50 19.44 1.46
CA TYR A 661 -9.25 17.99 1.33
C TYR A 661 -9.28 17.27 2.69
N LYS A 662 -10.47 17.23 3.31
CA LYS A 662 -10.67 16.76 4.70
C LYS A 662 -10.22 15.31 4.97
N ASP A 663 -10.28 14.43 3.97
CA ASP A 663 -9.95 13.00 4.14
C ASP A 663 -8.48 12.66 3.93
N ILE A 664 -7.64 13.64 3.60
CA ILE A 664 -6.19 13.46 3.46
C ILE A 664 -5.51 13.50 4.84
N GLY A 665 -6.14 14.12 5.84
CA GLY A 665 -5.59 14.21 7.19
C GLY A 665 -4.39 15.16 7.33
N ALA A 666 -4.24 16.10 6.40
CA ALA A 666 -3.21 17.14 6.42
C ALA A 666 -3.81 18.50 6.81
N LYS A 667 -3.03 19.32 7.50
CA LYS A 667 -3.37 20.69 7.91
C LYS A 667 -2.10 21.49 8.19
N SER A 668 -2.17 22.81 8.00
CA SER A 668 -1.05 23.71 8.25
C SER A 668 -1.02 24.22 9.70
N PHE A 669 0.17 24.55 10.18
CA PHE A 669 0.40 25.14 11.50
C PHE A 669 1.51 26.19 11.44
N HIS A 670 1.47 27.17 12.34
CA HIS A 670 2.59 28.08 12.57
C HIS A 670 3.65 27.42 13.45
N THR A 671 4.91 27.52 13.03
CA THR A 671 6.06 26.87 13.69
C THR A 671 6.63 27.68 14.85
N HIS A 672 6.30 28.97 14.95
CA HIS A 672 6.79 29.87 15.98
C HIS A 672 5.92 29.73 17.24
N SER A 673 6.43 28.98 18.21
CA SER A 673 5.83 28.85 19.54
C SER A 673 6.95 28.85 20.57
N GLU A 674 6.90 29.80 21.50
CA GLU A 674 7.79 29.84 22.67
C GLU A 674 7.22 29.00 23.83
N ARG A 675 6.01 28.48 23.68
CA ARG A 675 5.35 27.67 24.71
C ARG A 675 6.01 26.29 24.76
N LEU A 676 6.53 25.92 25.92
CA LEU A 676 6.94 24.57 26.26
C LEU A 676 5.97 24.00 27.30
N VAL A 677 5.63 22.73 27.15
CA VAL A 677 4.82 21.97 28.12
C VAL A 677 5.50 20.64 28.40
N VAL A 678 5.31 20.12 29.61
CA VAL A 678 5.79 18.79 30.00
C VAL A 678 4.63 17.81 29.90
N VAL A 679 4.82 16.75 29.11
CA VAL A 679 3.85 15.66 28.93
C VAL A 679 4.49 14.32 29.27
N LYS A 680 3.69 13.28 29.50
CA LYS A 680 4.18 11.91 29.66
C LYS A 680 4.28 11.21 28.30
N PRO A 681 5.13 10.18 28.15
CA PRO A 681 5.20 9.36 26.94
C PRO A 681 3.84 8.78 26.48
N GLU A 682 2.94 8.48 27.43
CA GLU A 682 1.58 8.00 27.17
C GLU A 682 0.66 9.06 26.52
N ASP A 683 0.96 10.35 26.72
CA ASP A 683 0.23 11.46 26.11
C ASP A 683 0.61 11.62 24.62
N VAL A 684 1.75 11.06 24.18
CA VAL A 684 2.20 11.12 22.78
C VAL A 684 1.46 10.09 21.93
N VAL A 685 0.62 10.57 21.02
CA VAL A 685 -0.29 9.75 20.19
C VAL A 685 0.44 9.08 19.02
N GLY A 686 1.29 9.81 18.31
CA GLY A 686 1.92 9.31 17.08
C GLY A 686 2.71 10.37 16.33
N HIS A 687 3.49 9.94 15.34
CA HIS A 687 4.20 10.86 14.45
C HIS A 687 3.29 11.43 13.37
N PHE A 688 3.68 12.59 12.83
CA PHE A 688 3.26 13.08 11.52
C PHE A 688 4.49 13.45 10.67
N ALA A 689 4.29 13.61 9.36
CA ALA A 689 5.34 13.84 8.36
C ALA A 689 5.56 15.32 8.03
#